data_AF-A0A3R9DZC1-F1
#
_entry.id   AF-A0A3R9DZC1-F1
#
_cell.length_a   1.000
_cell.length_b   1.000
_cell.length_c   1.000
_cell.angle_alpha   90.00
_cell.angle_beta   90.00
_cell.angle_gamma   90.00
#
_symmetry.space_group_name_H-M   'P 1'
#
loop_
_entity.id
_entity.type
_entity.pdbx_description
1 polymer ?
#
loop_
_entity_poly.entity_id
_entity_poly.type
_entity_poly.pdbx_seq_one_letter_code
_entity_poly.pdbx_strand_id
1 'polypeptide(L)'
;MMKIPVSRGRVEPQAQMQTFTPNTGLAEIGRSIGGALEARSEKLREEQDKTEKADFALQSSKIGADISVVDNDLLLKMQSGELTYDNAVKQRQESLESIKTQYKNVVPKQFEQNFNNYFEQHSYQSASKYLPIAQKSEQQQAIVQLKGMRENYLKNPNASEKEVWNGLSLYAQSKGLPLAHVQDTFNEYKNNRASNDVTTFYQANKSDNEKLTELSTPEAVIAKHPNLTQEQAVYWSGRTLTQIDQNNRAVALQQKQLEDDAKDAVNEMKADIETGLIPSEDVIKSRLARVKGTGKESEFVQYSGALVEVQQFMRLGADEREAYLSKKRSEAQNTAQDNAKDVSWKLNLLSKTHENMLGYEKNNSALAYSIKTGQDLTVVPTHAILSGNPEAIAALSKNIKSIHANNILNGTVGSLNPFTTQQQAELKQFWEKARPGDKLSLLTSLYKSSAGNANASRDMISSIAGESGAYRLSASLNNRGLQDIAGQIITGQDLLDKNLVKVDDNALRTYTATYLAGITSPGKPDFQIYLESVKANYAYLVQKSEKVADSKGSILNKTIDEDLFNKAILNVTGGKFTSGGFFGSKSVVLRPHTVSEKAFREQLESFNSRNARTYGGSDKDFFLDLPLEQDPKNPYVYYFKNGTKYIMDATDKKRQTRLTFKVR
;
A
#
# COMPACT_ATOMS: atom_id res chain seq x y z
N MET A 1 -8.60 53.47 132.18
CA MET A 1 -9.42 52.27 132.47
C MET A 1 -10.65 52.36 131.57
N MET A 2 -11.02 51.37 130.76
CA MET A 2 -11.45 49.98 131.03
C MET A 2 -12.85 49.83 131.67
N LYS A 3 -13.79 49.33 130.83
CA LYS A 3 -14.65 48.14 131.03
C LYS A 3 -15.99 48.21 131.83
N ILE A 4 -17.10 47.87 131.12
CA ILE A 4 -18.01 46.68 131.29
C ILE A 4 -18.70 46.44 132.67
N PRO A 5 -19.93 45.85 132.78
CA PRO A 5 -21.15 45.93 131.96
C PRO A 5 -22.26 46.77 132.67
N VAL A 6 -23.37 46.33 133.29
CA VAL A 6 -23.78 45.07 133.96
C VAL A 6 -25.28 44.74 133.74
N SER A 7 -25.72 43.55 134.17
CA SER A 7 -27.13 43.34 134.59
C SER A 7 -27.36 43.98 135.97
N ARG A 8 -28.52 44.64 136.18
CA ARG A 8 -28.80 45.75 137.14
C ARG A 8 -28.29 47.11 136.61
N GLY A 9 -28.85 48.28 136.96
CA GLY A 9 -30.08 48.63 137.72
C GLY A 9 -30.99 49.57 136.89
N ARG A 10 -32.22 49.95 137.25
CA ARG A 10 -32.81 50.44 138.51
C ARG A 10 -32.34 51.86 138.95
N VAL A 11 -33.30 52.80 138.94
CA VAL A 11 -33.57 53.86 139.94
C VAL A 11 -32.76 55.19 139.89
N GLU A 12 -33.48 56.26 139.51
CA GLU A 12 -33.44 57.64 140.08
C GLU A 12 -32.13 58.47 139.98
N PRO A 13 -32.05 59.69 140.56
CA PRO A 13 -32.81 60.93 140.21
C PRO A 13 -31.81 62.11 139.96
N GLN A 14 -32.10 63.43 139.94
CA GLN A 14 -33.25 64.37 140.05
C GLN A 14 -32.80 65.69 139.30
N ALA A 15 -33.44 66.86 139.18
CA ALA A 15 -34.70 67.53 139.59
C ALA A 15 -34.98 68.70 138.57
N GLN A 16 -35.90 69.67 138.72
CA GLN A 16 -36.93 69.96 139.74
C GLN A 16 -38.15 70.69 139.09
N MET A 17 -39.34 70.06 139.15
CA MET A 17 -40.73 70.60 139.19
C MET A 17 -41.28 71.79 138.33
N GLN A 18 -42.46 71.54 137.71
CA GLN A 18 -43.71 72.38 137.66
C GLN A 18 -43.84 73.65 136.73
N THR A 19 -44.98 74.05 136.10
CA THR A 19 -46.29 73.41 135.69
C THR A 19 -47.20 74.26 134.73
N PHE A 20 -48.19 73.62 134.06
CA PHE A 20 -49.54 74.10 133.57
C PHE A 20 -49.83 74.73 132.16
N THR A 21 -51.11 74.61 131.69
CA THR A 21 -51.75 74.84 130.33
C THR A 21 -53.24 75.33 130.50
N PRO A 22 -54.24 75.46 129.53
CA PRO A 22 -54.49 75.02 128.10
C PRO A 22 -55.12 76.16 127.18
N ASN A 23 -56.03 76.11 126.15
CA ASN A 23 -56.85 75.13 125.35
C ASN A 23 -57.50 75.75 124.04
N THR A 24 -58.31 74.96 123.26
CA THR A 24 -59.52 75.27 122.37
C THR A 24 -59.49 75.11 120.82
N GLY A 25 -60.62 74.66 120.22
CA GLY A 25 -60.89 74.49 118.76
C GLY A 25 -62.29 73.89 118.42
N LEU A 26 -62.75 73.92 117.15
CA LEU A 26 -64.09 73.39 116.75
C LEU A 26 -64.36 73.09 115.23
N ALA A 27 -63.38 73.08 114.33
CA ALA A 27 -63.63 73.30 112.87
C ALA A 27 -63.57 72.08 111.91
N GLU A 28 -63.38 70.84 112.40
CA GLU A 28 -62.82 69.77 111.54
C GLU A 28 -63.82 68.86 110.79
N ILE A 29 -65.07 68.74 111.26
CA ILE A 29 -65.97 67.64 110.87
C ILE A 29 -66.32 67.62 109.37
N GLY A 30 -66.36 68.77 108.70
CA GLY A 30 -66.79 68.89 107.29
C GLY A 30 -65.82 68.34 106.24
N ARG A 31 -64.56 68.01 106.59
CA ARG A 31 -63.51 67.62 105.61
C ARG A 31 -63.40 66.11 105.35
N SER A 32 -63.96 65.28 106.22
CA SER A 32 -63.66 63.83 106.27
C SER A 32 -64.26 63.00 105.14
N ILE A 33 -65.40 63.40 104.57
CA ILE A 33 -66.15 62.57 103.61
C ILE A 33 -65.58 62.66 102.18
N GLY A 34 -65.03 63.81 101.77
CA GLY A 34 -64.50 64.01 100.41
C GLY A 34 -63.28 63.13 100.10
N GLY A 35 -62.25 63.20 100.95
CA GLY A 35 -60.97 62.52 100.71
C GLY A 35 -61.05 60.98 100.67
N ALA A 36 -62.13 60.38 101.18
CA ALA A 36 -62.35 58.93 101.13
C ALA A 36 -62.64 58.42 99.70
N LEU A 37 -63.20 59.26 98.82
CA LEU A 37 -63.44 58.92 97.40
C LEU A 37 -62.19 59.13 96.55
N GLU A 38 -61.48 60.24 96.74
CA GLU A 38 -60.23 60.55 96.03
C GLU A 38 -59.18 59.45 96.26
N ALA A 39 -58.88 59.12 97.53
CA ALA A 39 -57.87 58.12 97.89
C ALA A 39 -58.17 56.71 97.35
N ARG A 40 -59.44 56.38 97.05
CA ARG A 40 -59.80 55.11 96.39
C ARG A 40 -59.58 55.16 94.88
N SER A 41 -59.86 56.30 94.24
CA SER A 41 -59.56 56.51 92.81
C SER A 41 -58.06 56.56 92.52
N GLU A 42 -57.27 57.10 93.46
CA GLU A 42 -55.82 57.27 93.32
C GLU A 42 -55.09 55.93 93.41
N LYS A 43 -55.46 55.06 94.35
CA LYS A 43 -54.97 53.68 94.42
C LYS A 43 -55.27 52.86 93.17
N LEU A 44 -56.45 53.01 92.57
CA LEU A 44 -56.80 52.33 91.32
C LEU A 44 -55.91 52.80 90.15
N ARG A 45 -55.58 54.10 90.08
CA ARG A 45 -54.62 54.61 89.09
C ARG A 45 -53.19 54.11 89.34
N GLU A 46 -52.76 54.00 90.60
CA GLU A 46 -51.45 53.40 90.93
C GLU A 46 -51.35 51.92 90.55
N GLU A 47 -52.41 51.13 90.76
CA GLU A 47 -52.41 49.71 90.38
C GLU A 47 -52.44 49.55 88.85
N GLN A 48 -53.22 50.37 88.13
CA GLN A 48 -53.17 50.38 86.65
C GLN A 48 -51.78 50.75 86.13
N ASP A 49 -51.18 51.86 86.58
CA ASP A 49 -49.85 52.30 86.14
C ASP A 49 -48.76 51.24 86.41
N LYS A 50 -48.81 50.55 87.57
CA LYS A 50 -47.90 49.43 87.88
C LYS A 50 -48.11 48.24 86.94
N THR A 51 -49.36 47.87 86.64
CA THR A 51 -49.69 46.77 85.71
C THR A 51 -49.29 47.11 84.28
N GLU A 52 -49.58 48.32 83.80
CA GLU A 52 -49.27 48.78 82.45
C GLU A 52 -47.75 48.93 82.24
N LYS A 53 -46.99 49.32 83.27
CA LYS A 53 -45.51 49.29 83.24
C LYS A 53 -44.95 47.86 83.20
N ALA A 54 -45.54 46.93 83.94
CA ALA A 54 -45.13 45.53 83.93
C ALA A 54 -45.40 44.87 82.56
N ASP A 55 -46.56 45.14 81.94
CA ASP A 55 -46.85 44.66 80.59
C ASP A 55 -45.96 45.33 79.54
N PHE A 56 -45.74 46.65 79.60
CA PHE A 56 -44.80 47.33 78.70
C PHE A 56 -43.38 46.71 78.77
N ALA A 57 -42.89 46.37 79.96
CA ALA A 57 -41.61 45.68 80.12
C ALA A 57 -41.62 44.25 79.53
N LEU A 58 -42.73 43.52 79.68
CA LEU A 58 -42.93 42.20 79.09
C LEU A 58 -42.97 42.24 77.55
N GLN A 59 -43.71 43.17 76.95
CA GLN A 59 -43.75 43.34 75.49
C GLN A 59 -42.39 43.80 74.96
N SER A 60 -41.69 44.72 75.64
CA SER A 60 -40.33 45.15 75.29
C SER A 60 -39.35 43.97 75.20
N SER A 61 -39.38 43.08 76.20
CA SER A 61 -38.55 41.86 76.19
C SER A 61 -38.81 40.97 74.97
N LYS A 62 -40.08 40.78 74.58
CA LYS A 62 -40.44 39.99 73.39
C LYS A 62 -40.00 40.65 72.08
N ILE A 63 -40.16 41.98 71.96
CA ILE A 63 -39.69 42.75 70.79
C ILE A 63 -38.20 42.52 70.55
N GLY A 64 -37.37 42.56 71.60
CA GLY A 64 -35.94 42.28 71.50
C GLY A 64 -35.63 40.83 71.08
N ALA A 65 -36.46 39.88 71.48
CA ALA A 65 -36.35 38.48 71.07
C ALA A 65 -36.75 38.26 69.60
N ASP A 66 -37.90 38.77 69.16
CA ASP A 66 -38.42 38.59 67.80
C ASP A 66 -37.47 39.19 66.75
N ILE A 67 -36.96 40.41 67.00
CA ILE A 67 -35.92 41.05 66.18
C ILE A 67 -34.66 40.16 66.11
N SER A 68 -34.27 39.56 67.23
CA SER A 68 -33.09 38.68 67.29
C SER A 68 -33.28 37.36 66.55
N VAL A 69 -34.49 36.80 66.52
CA VAL A 69 -34.82 35.58 65.77
C VAL A 69 -34.72 35.84 64.26
N VAL A 70 -35.37 36.91 63.78
CA VAL A 70 -35.31 37.33 62.36
C VAL A 70 -33.86 37.56 61.94
N ASP A 71 -33.10 38.32 62.72
CA ASP A 71 -31.72 38.63 62.36
C ASP A 71 -30.81 37.38 62.35
N ASN A 72 -31.01 36.42 63.26
CA ASN A 72 -30.20 35.21 63.27
C ASN A 72 -30.52 34.26 62.09
N ASP A 73 -31.78 34.15 61.67
CA ASP A 73 -32.20 33.36 60.50
C ASP A 73 -31.65 33.94 59.18
N LEU A 74 -31.78 35.25 58.98
CA LEU A 74 -31.25 35.93 57.79
C LEU A 74 -29.72 35.84 57.73
N LEU A 75 -29.01 35.97 58.86
CA LEU A 75 -27.56 35.77 58.92
C LEU A 75 -27.14 34.34 58.55
N LEU A 76 -27.89 33.31 58.97
CA LEU A 76 -27.60 31.92 58.59
C LEU A 76 -27.78 31.70 57.08
N LYS A 77 -28.85 32.25 56.49
CA LYS A 77 -29.12 32.18 55.04
C LYS A 77 -28.08 32.94 54.20
N MET A 78 -27.51 34.02 54.73
CA MET A 78 -26.37 34.70 54.11
C MET A 78 -25.07 33.91 54.23
N GLN A 79 -24.84 33.21 55.35
CA GLN A 79 -23.63 32.39 55.55
C GLN A 79 -23.63 31.11 54.71
N SER A 80 -24.79 30.51 54.45
CA SER A 80 -24.95 29.38 53.53
C SER A 80 -24.96 29.79 52.05
N GLY A 81 -25.14 31.08 51.75
CA GLY A 81 -25.24 31.60 50.38
C GLY A 81 -26.63 31.50 49.75
N GLU A 82 -27.65 31.11 50.53
CA GLU A 82 -29.06 31.07 50.09
C GLU A 82 -29.64 32.48 49.84
N LEU A 83 -29.09 33.51 50.50
CA LEU A 83 -29.61 34.87 50.44
C LEU A 83 -28.48 35.90 50.26
N THR A 84 -28.62 36.77 49.25
CA THR A 84 -27.68 37.88 49.00
C THR A 84 -27.89 39.02 49.99
N TYR A 85 -26.84 39.82 50.24
CA TYR A 85 -26.87 40.93 51.21
C TYR A 85 -28.05 41.90 50.99
N ASP A 86 -28.24 42.39 49.76
CA ASP A 86 -29.30 43.37 49.46
C ASP A 86 -30.72 42.81 49.72
N ASN A 87 -30.92 41.52 49.42
CA ASN A 87 -32.18 40.83 49.68
C ASN A 87 -32.39 40.58 51.18
N ALA A 88 -31.33 40.27 51.92
CA ALA A 88 -31.38 40.12 53.38
C ALA A 88 -31.71 41.45 54.07
N VAL A 89 -31.10 42.56 53.64
CA VAL A 89 -31.41 43.91 54.15
C VAL A 89 -32.88 44.26 53.88
N LYS A 90 -33.41 43.95 52.68
CA LYS A 90 -34.81 44.20 52.34
C LYS A 90 -35.78 43.34 53.16
N GLN A 91 -35.55 42.02 53.25
CA GLN A 91 -36.38 41.11 54.05
C GLN A 91 -36.34 41.47 55.54
N ARG A 92 -35.19 41.92 56.05
CA ARG A 92 -35.06 42.45 57.41
C ARG A 92 -35.96 43.67 57.62
N GLN A 93 -35.94 44.65 56.71
CA GLN A 93 -36.76 45.86 56.81
C GLN A 93 -38.26 45.54 56.76
N GLU A 94 -38.68 44.65 55.86
CA GLU A 94 -40.07 44.17 55.76
C GLU A 94 -40.52 43.46 57.05
N SER A 95 -39.65 42.61 57.63
CA SER A 95 -39.90 41.91 58.89
C SER A 95 -39.99 42.86 60.10
N LEU A 96 -39.15 43.90 60.15
CA LEU A 96 -39.15 44.89 61.22
C LEU A 96 -40.44 45.72 61.25
N GLU A 97 -40.94 46.18 60.10
CA GLU A 97 -42.22 46.91 60.05
C GLU A 97 -43.40 46.02 60.47
N SER A 98 -43.35 44.72 60.17
CA SER A 98 -44.32 43.73 60.67
C SER A 98 -44.30 43.65 62.21
N ILE A 99 -43.12 43.49 62.82
CA ILE A 99 -42.95 43.47 64.29
C ILE A 99 -43.41 44.80 64.91
N LYS A 100 -43.02 45.95 64.34
CA LYS A 100 -43.42 47.28 64.83
C LYS A 100 -44.94 47.44 64.82
N THR A 101 -45.59 46.99 63.75
CA THR A 101 -47.06 47.02 63.60
C THR A 101 -47.77 46.08 64.58
N GLN A 102 -47.25 44.86 64.77
CA GLN A 102 -47.80 43.88 65.71
C GLN A 102 -47.82 44.43 67.15
N TYR A 103 -46.69 44.93 67.64
CA TYR A 103 -46.57 45.38 69.03
C TYR A 103 -47.23 46.74 69.30
N LYS A 104 -47.31 47.63 68.30
CA LYS A 104 -47.99 48.93 68.44
C LYS A 104 -49.46 48.79 68.87
N ASN A 105 -50.13 47.70 68.50
CA ASN A 105 -51.53 47.48 68.83
C ASN A 105 -51.79 46.92 70.25
N VAL A 106 -50.73 46.52 70.98
CA VAL A 106 -50.85 45.94 72.34
C VAL A 106 -50.15 46.77 73.43
N VAL A 107 -49.34 47.76 73.09
CA VAL A 107 -48.71 48.67 74.07
C VAL A 107 -49.73 49.72 74.56
N PRO A 108 -49.85 49.96 75.88
CA PRO A 108 -50.69 51.04 76.42
C PRO A 108 -50.25 52.41 75.89
N LYS A 109 -51.20 53.24 75.42
CA LYS A 109 -50.94 54.50 74.68
C LYS A 109 -49.94 55.46 75.36
N GLN A 110 -49.95 55.53 76.69
CA GLN A 110 -49.04 56.37 77.47
C GLN A 110 -47.55 55.96 77.37
N PHE A 111 -47.26 54.77 76.84
CA PHE A 111 -45.90 54.26 76.59
C PHE A 111 -45.55 54.18 75.09
N GLU A 112 -46.38 54.71 74.17
CA GLU A 112 -46.11 54.65 72.72
C GLU A 112 -44.76 55.31 72.34
N GLN A 113 -44.39 56.41 72.98
CA GLN A 113 -43.09 57.06 72.75
C GLN A 113 -41.93 56.19 73.26
N ASN A 114 -42.08 55.55 74.42
CA ASN A 114 -41.07 54.65 74.98
C ASN A 114 -40.91 53.39 74.11
N PHE A 115 -42.01 52.84 73.58
CA PHE A 115 -42.01 51.73 72.63
C PHE A 115 -41.23 52.06 71.35
N ASN A 116 -41.51 53.21 70.70
CA ASN A 116 -40.81 53.58 69.46
C ASN A 116 -39.30 53.75 69.71
N ASN A 117 -38.91 54.46 70.78
CA ASN A 117 -37.51 54.63 71.17
C ASN A 117 -36.80 53.28 71.41
N TYR A 118 -37.44 52.37 72.14
CA TYR A 118 -36.89 51.04 72.45
C TYR A 118 -36.76 50.16 71.20
N PHE A 119 -37.80 50.13 70.37
CA PHE A 119 -37.81 49.38 69.11
C PHE A 119 -36.69 49.85 68.17
N GLU A 120 -36.54 51.17 68.00
CA GLU A 120 -35.53 51.74 67.12
C GLU A 120 -34.12 51.50 67.67
N GLN A 121 -33.89 51.67 68.98
CA GLN A 121 -32.61 51.36 69.61
C GLN A 121 -32.20 49.90 69.40
N HIS A 122 -33.10 48.93 69.63
CA HIS A 122 -32.78 47.51 69.43
C HIS A 122 -32.61 47.14 67.94
N SER A 123 -33.42 47.70 67.05
CA SER A 123 -33.31 47.52 65.59
C SER A 123 -31.96 48.01 65.04
N TYR A 124 -31.48 49.17 65.50
CA TYR A 124 -30.15 49.69 65.15
C TYR A 124 -29.01 48.84 65.73
N GLN A 125 -29.13 48.39 66.99
CA GLN A 125 -28.11 47.55 67.62
C GLN A 125 -27.91 46.22 66.88
N SER A 126 -28.99 45.53 66.51
CA SER A 126 -28.89 44.22 65.84
C SER A 126 -28.52 44.31 64.36
N ALA A 127 -28.74 45.45 63.69
CA ALA A 127 -28.30 45.71 62.32
C ALA A 127 -26.78 45.58 62.15
N SER A 128 -26.01 45.90 63.20
CA SER A 128 -24.54 45.82 63.20
C SER A 128 -23.99 44.43 62.84
N LYS A 129 -24.76 43.35 63.10
CA LYS A 129 -24.37 41.96 62.84
C LYS A 129 -24.08 41.65 61.35
N TYR A 130 -24.66 42.41 60.42
CA TYR A 130 -24.61 42.10 58.98
C TYR A 130 -23.34 42.62 58.29
N LEU A 131 -22.73 43.69 58.82
CA LEU A 131 -21.60 44.38 58.20
C LEU A 131 -20.38 43.47 57.92
N PRO A 132 -19.98 42.54 58.82
CA PRO A 132 -18.85 41.64 58.55
C PRO A 132 -19.11 40.62 57.42
N ILE A 133 -20.38 40.34 57.10
CA ILE A 133 -20.73 39.40 56.02
C ILE A 133 -20.75 40.11 54.67
N ALA A 134 -21.23 41.35 54.61
CA ALA A 134 -21.10 42.20 53.43
C ALA A 134 -19.62 42.32 53.00
N GLN A 135 -18.75 42.67 53.95
CA GLN A 135 -17.31 42.80 53.74
C GLN A 135 -16.68 41.51 53.18
N LYS A 136 -17.03 40.33 53.71
CA LYS A 136 -16.56 39.04 53.17
C LYS A 136 -17.07 38.76 51.75
N SER A 137 -18.33 39.11 51.45
CA SER A 137 -18.91 38.90 50.12
C SER A 137 -18.23 39.79 49.07
N GLU A 138 -18.01 41.07 49.39
CA GLU A 138 -17.29 42.02 48.53
C GLU A 138 -15.84 41.59 48.30
N GLN A 139 -15.14 41.14 49.34
CA GLN A 139 -13.79 40.58 49.22
C GLN A 139 -13.75 39.37 48.28
N GLN A 140 -14.70 38.43 48.39
CA GLN A 140 -14.74 37.25 47.52
C GLN A 140 -15.00 37.64 46.05
N GLN A 141 -15.88 38.61 45.79
CA GLN A 141 -16.06 39.15 44.43
C GLN A 141 -14.81 39.86 43.92
N ALA A 142 -14.11 40.60 44.77
CA ALA A 142 -12.87 41.30 44.41
C ALA A 142 -11.73 40.31 44.06
N ILE A 143 -11.65 39.14 44.70
CA ILE A 143 -10.70 38.07 44.32
C ILE A 143 -11.00 37.53 42.91
N VAL A 144 -12.27 37.39 42.53
CA VAL A 144 -12.66 37.01 41.16
C VAL A 144 -12.29 38.10 40.16
N GLN A 145 -12.48 39.37 40.52
CA GLN A 145 -12.11 40.52 39.66
C GLN A 145 -10.58 40.68 39.51
N LEU A 146 -9.77 40.38 40.53
CA LEU A 146 -8.30 40.30 40.39
C LEU A 146 -7.89 39.29 39.31
N LYS A 147 -8.51 38.10 39.27
CA LYS A 147 -8.27 37.11 38.22
C LYS A 147 -8.76 37.59 36.84
N GLY A 148 -9.86 38.35 36.78
CA GLY A 148 -10.29 39.05 35.55
C GLY A 148 -9.27 40.10 35.06
N MET A 149 -8.64 40.86 35.97
CA MET A 149 -7.58 41.81 35.64
C MET A 149 -6.33 41.09 35.13
N ARG A 150 -5.92 39.96 35.74
CA ARG A 150 -4.83 39.09 35.27
C ARG A 150 -5.01 38.71 33.81
N GLU A 151 -6.20 38.22 33.43
CA GLU A 151 -6.51 37.85 32.04
C GLU A 151 -6.47 39.04 31.07
N ASN A 152 -6.83 40.23 31.52
CA ASN A 152 -6.77 41.42 30.67
C ASN A 152 -5.33 41.95 30.50
N TYR A 153 -4.47 41.81 31.52
CA TYR A 153 -3.04 42.08 31.38
C TYR A 153 -2.35 41.05 30.47
N LEU A 154 -2.70 39.76 30.54
CA LEU A 154 -2.14 38.73 29.65
C LEU A 154 -2.46 38.98 28.16
N LYS A 155 -3.55 39.70 27.85
CA LYS A 155 -3.91 40.12 26.49
C LYS A 155 -3.15 41.37 26.02
N ASN A 156 -2.49 42.11 26.91
CA ASN A 156 -1.67 43.26 26.55
C ASN A 156 -0.19 42.83 26.45
N PRO A 157 0.37 42.68 25.23
CA PRO A 157 1.74 42.18 25.08
C PRO A 157 2.80 43.11 25.68
N ASN A 158 2.47 44.39 25.91
CA ASN A 158 3.38 45.46 26.34
C ASN A 158 3.29 45.78 27.84
N ALA A 159 2.42 45.13 28.62
CA ALA A 159 2.25 45.43 30.04
C ALA A 159 3.48 44.98 30.86
N SER A 160 4.21 45.94 31.44
CA SER A 160 5.37 45.62 32.27
C SER A 160 4.96 45.01 33.61
N GLU A 161 5.82 44.16 34.17
CA GLU A 161 5.58 43.52 35.48
C GLU A 161 5.26 44.55 36.58
N LYS A 162 5.88 45.73 36.53
CA LYS A 162 5.66 46.82 37.49
C LYS A 162 4.26 47.45 37.36
N GLU A 163 3.75 47.61 36.15
CA GLU A 163 2.38 48.10 35.91
C GLU A 163 1.33 47.09 36.36
N VAL A 164 1.56 45.80 36.08
CA VAL A 164 0.66 44.72 36.51
C VAL A 164 0.63 44.61 38.04
N TRP A 165 1.80 44.60 38.70
CA TRP A 165 1.89 44.59 40.16
C TRP A 165 1.16 45.80 40.79
N ASN A 166 1.42 47.00 40.27
CA ASN A 166 0.80 48.22 40.78
C ASN A 166 -0.72 48.23 40.57
N GLY A 167 -1.22 47.79 39.41
CA GLY A 167 -2.64 47.73 39.11
C GLY A 167 -3.40 46.74 39.99
N LEU A 168 -2.86 45.52 40.16
CA LEU A 168 -3.42 44.52 41.07
C LEU A 168 -3.35 44.98 42.55
N SER A 169 -2.24 45.60 42.96
CA SER A 169 -2.07 46.14 44.33
C SER A 169 -3.06 47.25 44.65
N LEU A 170 -3.20 48.23 43.76
CA LEU A 170 -4.12 49.37 43.94
C LEU A 170 -5.58 48.89 44.02
N TYR A 171 -5.96 47.96 43.13
CA TYR A 171 -7.29 47.37 43.16
C TYR A 171 -7.55 46.61 44.47
N ALA A 172 -6.63 45.74 44.89
CA ALA A 172 -6.76 44.98 46.13
C ALA A 172 -6.87 45.89 47.37
N GLN A 173 -6.06 46.95 47.45
CA GLN A 173 -6.15 47.95 48.51
C GLN A 173 -7.52 48.65 48.52
N SER A 174 -8.06 49.01 47.36
CA SER A 174 -9.40 49.63 47.24
C SER A 174 -10.56 48.71 47.66
N LYS A 175 -10.30 47.41 47.83
CA LYS A 175 -11.27 46.37 48.23
C LYS A 175 -10.92 45.70 49.56
N GLY A 176 -9.96 46.24 50.32
CA GLY A 176 -9.55 45.68 51.60
C GLY A 176 -9.04 44.24 51.54
N LEU A 177 -8.42 43.83 50.43
CA LEU A 177 -7.88 42.48 50.24
C LEU A 177 -6.45 42.34 50.80
N PRO A 178 -6.13 41.20 51.43
CA PRO A 178 -4.75 40.86 51.80
C PRO A 178 -3.79 40.85 50.60
N LEU A 179 -2.57 41.35 50.80
CA LEU A 179 -1.51 41.39 49.78
C LEU A 179 -1.15 40.01 49.22
N ALA A 180 -1.37 38.93 49.98
CA ALA A 180 -1.18 37.56 49.53
C ALA A 180 -1.93 37.27 48.21
N HIS A 181 -3.20 37.69 48.08
CA HIS A 181 -3.97 37.45 46.85
C HIS A 181 -3.44 38.23 45.64
N VAL A 182 -2.79 39.39 45.86
CA VAL A 182 -2.07 40.11 44.80
C VAL A 182 -0.85 39.32 44.37
N GLN A 183 -0.08 38.81 45.34
CA GLN A 183 1.13 38.03 45.09
C GLN A 183 0.84 36.71 44.38
N ASP A 184 -0.21 35.99 44.79
CA ASP A 184 -0.69 34.79 44.11
C ASP A 184 -1.10 35.10 42.66
N THR A 185 -1.97 36.10 42.46
CA THR A 185 -2.47 36.50 41.13
C THR A 185 -1.34 36.98 40.21
N PHE A 186 -0.29 37.61 40.77
CA PHE A 186 0.88 38.07 40.03
C PHE A 186 1.87 36.94 39.70
N ASN A 187 2.01 35.95 40.57
CA ASN A 187 2.75 34.73 40.27
C ASN A 187 2.04 33.91 39.18
N GLU A 188 0.71 33.79 39.25
CA GLU A 188 -0.13 33.24 38.15
C GLU A 188 0.08 34.03 36.84
N TYR A 189 0.10 35.37 36.88
CA TYR A 189 0.40 36.22 35.70
C TYR A 189 1.76 35.87 35.09
N LYS A 190 2.82 35.87 35.91
CA LYS A 190 4.20 35.56 35.49
C LYS A 190 4.31 34.19 34.83
N ASN A 191 3.67 33.17 35.41
CA ASN A 191 3.68 31.80 34.90
C ASN A 191 2.91 31.66 33.57
N ASN A 192 1.71 32.23 33.50
CA ASN A 192 0.91 32.25 32.27
C ASN A 192 1.61 33.03 31.15
N ARG A 193 2.29 34.14 31.48
CA ARG A 193 3.03 34.93 30.50
C ARG A 193 4.21 34.14 29.92
N ALA A 194 5.04 33.53 30.77
CA ALA A 194 6.14 32.69 30.32
C ALA A 194 5.66 31.47 29.50
N SER A 195 4.48 30.91 29.82
CA SER A 195 3.85 29.83 29.05
C SER A 195 3.45 30.29 27.63
N ASN A 196 2.91 31.50 27.50
CA ASN A 196 2.61 32.12 26.22
C ASN A 196 3.90 32.39 25.42
N ASP A 197 4.94 32.93 26.08
CA ASP A 197 6.21 33.25 25.41
C ASP A 197 6.95 31.99 24.90
N VAL A 198 6.95 30.88 25.66
CA VAL A 198 7.45 29.57 25.15
C VAL A 198 6.59 29.08 24.00
N THR A 199 5.26 29.16 24.10
CA THR A 199 4.35 28.73 23.03
C THR A 199 4.66 29.49 21.73
N THR A 200 4.84 30.81 21.81
CA THR A 200 5.22 31.66 20.67
C THR A 200 6.57 31.26 20.10
N PHE A 201 7.60 31.06 20.93
CA PHE A 201 8.92 30.62 20.47
C PHE A 201 8.87 29.25 19.77
N TYR A 202 8.22 28.25 20.37
CA TYR A 202 8.11 26.90 19.82
C TYR A 202 7.38 26.88 18.46
N GLN A 203 6.30 27.65 18.30
CA GLN A 203 5.57 27.70 17.02
C GLN A 203 6.36 28.46 15.94
N ALA A 204 7.02 29.57 16.30
CA ALA A 204 7.81 30.37 15.35
C ALA A 204 9.04 29.62 14.80
N ASN A 205 9.63 28.74 15.60
CA ASN A 205 10.85 28.00 15.26
C ASN A 205 10.61 26.52 14.94
N LYS A 206 9.36 26.10 14.69
CA LYS A 206 8.96 24.67 14.64
C LYS A 206 9.74 23.82 13.61
N SER A 207 10.25 24.43 12.54
CA SER A 207 11.06 23.78 11.49
C SER A 207 12.58 23.96 11.66
N ASP A 208 13.02 24.72 12.66
CA ASP A 208 14.43 25.06 12.89
C ASP A 208 14.98 24.27 14.09
N ASN A 209 15.77 23.24 13.79
CA ASN A 209 16.33 22.37 14.83
C ASN A 209 17.43 23.04 15.65
N GLU A 210 18.13 24.07 15.14
CA GLU A 210 19.11 24.82 15.92
C GLU A 210 18.38 25.66 16.98
N LYS A 211 17.34 26.40 16.56
CA LYS A 211 16.51 27.21 17.46
C LYS A 211 15.72 26.36 18.46
N LEU A 212 15.17 25.22 18.05
CA LEU A 212 14.51 24.29 18.97
C LEU A 212 15.50 23.71 20.00
N THR A 213 16.78 23.52 19.66
CA THR A 213 17.78 23.00 20.62
C THR A 213 17.98 23.93 21.82
N GLU A 214 17.67 25.23 21.70
CA GLU A 214 17.64 26.19 22.82
C GLU A 214 16.61 25.85 23.93
N LEU A 215 15.69 24.92 23.69
CA LEU A 215 14.70 24.42 24.67
C LEU A 215 14.81 22.89 24.88
N SER A 216 15.95 22.27 24.55
CA SER A 216 16.11 20.80 24.53
C SER A 216 16.09 20.11 25.91
N THR A 217 16.31 20.84 27.01
CA THR A 217 16.24 20.30 28.39
C THR A 217 15.37 21.18 29.30
N PRO A 218 14.83 20.67 30.43
CA PRO A 218 14.04 21.47 31.37
C PRO A 218 14.83 22.67 31.92
N GLU A 219 16.13 22.50 32.14
CA GLU A 219 17.02 23.55 32.65
C GLU A 219 17.20 24.66 31.62
N ALA A 220 17.32 24.33 30.33
CA ALA A 220 17.37 25.31 29.25
C ALA A 220 16.03 26.08 29.11
N VAL A 221 14.89 25.37 29.25
CA VAL A 221 13.57 26.01 29.28
C VAL A 221 13.44 27.00 30.45
N ILE A 222 13.84 26.60 31.67
CA ILE A 222 13.77 27.48 32.85
C ILE A 222 14.75 28.65 32.75
N ALA A 223 15.99 28.42 32.30
CA ALA A 223 16.99 29.49 32.14
C ALA A 223 16.52 30.60 31.19
N LYS A 224 15.71 30.25 30.18
CA LYS A 224 15.16 31.18 29.20
C LYS A 224 13.76 31.72 29.57
N HIS A 225 13.00 30.97 30.36
CA HIS A 225 11.62 31.30 30.78
C HIS A 225 11.40 31.01 32.29
N PRO A 226 12.04 31.78 33.20
CA PRO A 226 12.23 31.41 34.61
C PRO A 226 10.99 31.45 35.50
N ASN A 227 9.83 31.87 34.98
CA ASN A 227 8.56 31.86 35.72
C ASN A 227 7.77 30.54 35.53
N LEU A 228 8.28 29.57 34.76
CA LEU A 228 7.65 28.26 34.56
C LEU A 228 7.91 27.30 35.72
N THR A 229 6.99 26.34 35.94
CA THR A 229 7.21 25.23 36.86
C THR A 229 8.10 24.15 36.23
N GLN A 230 8.66 23.26 37.05
CA GLN A 230 9.48 22.14 36.58
C GLN A 230 8.69 21.21 35.64
N GLU A 231 7.40 20.99 35.91
CA GLU A 231 6.51 20.15 35.11
C GLU A 231 6.24 20.78 33.73
N GLN A 232 6.05 22.10 33.68
CA GLN A 232 5.92 22.84 32.43
C GLN A 232 7.23 22.82 31.63
N ALA A 233 8.38 22.95 32.30
CA ALA A 233 9.69 22.86 31.65
C ALA A 233 9.95 21.48 31.04
N VAL A 234 9.65 20.39 31.77
CA VAL A 234 9.72 19.00 31.28
C VAL A 234 8.74 18.76 30.12
N TYR A 235 7.52 19.30 30.18
CA TYR A 235 6.56 19.23 29.08
C TYR A 235 7.12 19.88 27.81
N TRP A 236 7.65 21.11 27.91
CA TRP A 236 8.13 21.87 26.76
C TRP A 236 9.43 21.30 26.18
N SER A 237 10.36 20.79 26.99
CA SER A 237 11.56 20.13 26.48
C SER A 237 11.22 18.80 25.79
N GLY A 238 10.34 17.99 26.38
CA GLY A 238 9.85 16.74 25.76
C GLY A 238 9.14 17.00 24.42
N ARG A 239 8.29 18.02 24.34
CA ARG A 239 7.63 18.45 23.11
C ARG A 239 8.62 18.97 22.05
N THR A 240 9.66 19.67 22.48
CA THR A 240 10.73 20.20 21.63
C THR A 240 11.56 19.07 21.02
N LEU A 241 12.04 18.13 21.84
CA LEU A 241 12.78 16.94 21.37
C LEU A 241 11.94 16.10 20.40
N THR A 242 10.64 15.96 20.65
CA THR A 242 9.70 15.27 19.74
C THR A 242 9.62 15.96 18.37
N GLN A 243 9.66 17.30 18.33
CA GLN A 243 9.64 18.05 17.07
C GLN A 243 10.98 17.93 16.31
N ILE A 244 12.11 17.98 17.02
CA ILE A 244 13.45 17.80 16.43
C ILE A 244 13.57 16.41 15.79
N ASP A 245 13.10 15.35 16.46
CA ASP A 245 13.04 13.99 15.92
C ASP A 245 12.14 13.89 14.68
N GLN A 246 10.94 14.49 14.70
CA GLN A 246 10.07 14.55 13.51
C GLN A 246 10.75 15.25 12.32
N ASN A 247 11.43 16.38 12.57
CA ASN A 247 12.13 17.14 11.54
C ASN A 247 13.32 16.33 10.97
N ASN A 248 14.11 15.68 11.83
CA ASN A 248 15.22 14.81 11.43
C ASN A 248 14.73 13.61 10.60
N ARG A 249 13.61 12.97 10.99
CA ARG A 249 12.99 11.88 10.23
C ARG A 249 12.48 12.34 8.86
N ALA A 250 11.95 13.56 8.75
CA ALA A 250 11.50 14.12 7.47
C ALA A 250 12.68 14.35 6.50
N VAL A 251 13.79 14.91 7.00
CA VAL A 251 15.03 15.08 6.21
C VAL A 251 15.61 13.72 5.79
N ALA A 252 15.68 12.75 6.72
CA ALA A 252 16.16 11.41 6.40
C ALA A 252 15.27 10.67 5.37
N LEU A 253 13.95 10.90 5.40
CA LEU A 253 13.02 10.35 4.42
C LEU A 253 13.21 10.97 3.03
N GLN A 254 13.40 12.29 2.95
CA GLN A 254 13.69 12.98 1.69
C GLN A 254 15.03 12.54 1.09
N GLN A 255 16.08 12.46 1.91
CA GLN A 255 17.39 11.94 1.48
C GLN A 255 17.27 10.50 0.96
N LYS A 256 16.52 9.64 1.67
CA LYS A 256 16.27 8.27 1.20
C LYS A 256 15.51 8.23 -0.12
N GLN A 257 14.49 9.07 -0.30
CA GLN A 257 13.74 9.15 -1.56
C GLN A 257 14.64 9.52 -2.74
N LEU A 258 15.55 10.49 -2.56
CA LEU A 258 16.54 10.86 -3.57
C LEU A 258 17.52 9.70 -3.86
N GLU A 259 17.94 8.94 -2.84
CA GLU A 259 18.83 7.78 -3.01
C GLU A 259 18.14 6.59 -3.70
N ASP A 260 16.88 6.31 -3.40
CA ASP A 260 16.09 5.28 -4.09
C ASP A 260 15.77 5.71 -5.55
N ASP A 261 15.39 6.96 -5.80
CA ASP A 261 15.16 7.51 -7.16
C ASP A 261 16.42 7.45 -8.04
N ALA A 262 17.58 7.76 -7.47
CA ALA A 262 18.89 7.69 -8.14
C ALA A 262 19.36 6.25 -8.37
N LYS A 263 19.11 5.35 -7.40
CA LYS A 263 19.36 3.92 -7.53
C LYS A 263 18.50 3.31 -8.66
N ASP A 264 17.25 3.73 -8.80
CA ASP A 264 16.41 3.26 -9.90
C ASP A 264 16.84 3.84 -11.26
N ALA A 265 17.32 5.07 -11.32
CA ALA A 265 17.94 5.62 -12.54
C ALA A 265 19.18 4.81 -12.98
N VAL A 266 19.97 4.28 -12.04
CA VAL A 266 21.07 3.33 -12.31
C VAL A 266 20.55 1.96 -12.74
N ASN A 267 19.53 1.42 -12.08
CA ASN A 267 18.93 0.12 -12.43
C ASN A 267 18.35 0.14 -13.87
N GLU A 268 17.66 1.23 -14.23
CA GLU A 268 17.15 1.47 -15.59
C GLU A 268 18.29 1.52 -16.62
N MET A 269 19.32 2.33 -16.38
CA MET A 269 20.45 2.46 -17.31
C MET A 269 21.21 1.13 -17.49
N LYS A 270 21.36 0.37 -16.41
CA LYS A 270 21.94 -0.97 -16.42
C LYS A 270 21.10 -1.94 -17.25
N ALA A 271 19.79 -1.94 -17.09
CA ALA A 271 18.89 -2.81 -17.86
C ALA A 271 18.96 -2.51 -19.37
N ASP A 272 18.99 -1.22 -19.75
CA ASP A 272 19.09 -0.81 -21.14
C ASP A 272 20.43 -1.25 -21.79
N ILE A 273 21.54 -1.17 -21.04
CA ILE A 273 22.86 -1.67 -21.49
C ILE A 273 22.87 -3.19 -21.59
N GLU A 274 22.37 -3.91 -20.57
CA GLU A 274 22.35 -5.37 -20.55
C GLU A 274 21.40 -5.97 -21.62
N THR A 275 20.37 -5.23 -22.04
CA THR A 275 19.42 -5.64 -23.09
C THR A 275 19.80 -5.13 -24.49
N GLY A 276 20.66 -4.12 -24.61
CA GLY A 276 21.06 -3.50 -25.87
C GLY A 276 20.04 -2.51 -26.44
N LEU A 277 18.94 -2.27 -25.74
CA LEU A 277 17.90 -1.32 -26.12
C LEU A 277 18.30 0.08 -25.65
N ILE A 278 19.10 0.76 -26.47
CA ILE A 278 19.64 2.08 -26.10
C ILE A 278 18.51 3.14 -26.04
N PRO A 279 18.30 3.80 -24.88
CA PRO A 279 17.34 4.88 -24.74
C PRO A 279 17.81 6.13 -25.50
N SER A 280 16.89 7.04 -25.82
CA SER A 280 17.25 8.31 -26.45
C SER A 280 18.20 9.14 -25.56
N GLU A 281 19.01 9.98 -26.19
CA GLU A 281 20.00 10.83 -25.49
C GLU A 281 19.34 11.69 -24.39
N ASP A 282 18.10 12.13 -24.61
CA ASP A 282 17.33 12.92 -23.64
C ASP A 282 16.84 12.11 -22.43
N VAL A 283 16.56 10.81 -22.61
CA VAL A 283 16.30 9.91 -21.48
C VAL A 283 17.58 9.65 -20.67
N ILE A 284 18.74 9.53 -21.34
CA ILE A 284 20.04 9.43 -20.65
C ILE A 284 20.32 10.70 -19.84
N LYS A 285 20.11 11.89 -20.43
CA LYS A 285 20.23 13.19 -19.72
C LYS A 285 19.26 13.31 -18.55
N SER A 286 18.01 12.88 -18.73
CA SER A 286 16.99 12.92 -17.67
C SER A 286 17.36 12.02 -16.48
N ARG A 287 17.88 10.82 -16.74
CA ARG A 287 18.40 9.94 -15.68
C ARG A 287 19.69 10.45 -15.05
N LEU A 288 20.60 11.07 -15.82
CA LEU A 288 21.79 11.72 -15.29
C LEU A 288 21.41 12.84 -14.29
N ALA A 289 20.34 13.60 -14.57
CA ALA A 289 19.82 14.60 -13.66
C ALA A 289 19.27 14.01 -12.34
N ARG A 290 18.71 12.78 -12.35
CA ARG A 290 18.24 12.07 -11.14
C ARG A 290 19.37 11.61 -10.23
N VAL A 291 20.55 11.29 -10.77
CA VAL A 291 21.70 10.78 -9.98
C VAL A 291 22.68 11.87 -9.55
N LYS A 292 22.64 13.05 -10.15
CA LYS A 292 23.65 14.10 -9.97
C LYS A 292 23.76 14.57 -8.51
N GLY A 293 24.97 14.60 -7.98
CA GLY A 293 25.26 14.94 -6.59
C GLY A 293 24.96 13.82 -5.57
N THR A 294 24.48 12.66 -6.01
CA THR A 294 24.25 11.49 -5.15
C THR A 294 25.43 10.53 -5.17
N GLY A 295 25.49 9.61 -4.21
CA GLY A 295 26.45 8.48 -4.21
C GLY A 295 26.28 7.49 -5.38
N LYS A 296 25.33 7.73 -6.30
CA LYS A 296 25.07 6.91 -7.50
C LYS A 296 25.52 7.55 -8.81
N GLU A 297 25.99 8.80 -8.81
CA GLU A 297 26.45 9.47 -10.04
C GLU A 297 27.61 8.73 -10.71
N SER A 298 28.60 8.25 -9.93
CA SER A 298 29.76 7.52 -10.46
C SER A 298 29.39 6.18 -11.10
N GLU A 299 28.47 5.41 -10.49
CA GLU A 299 27.98 4.14 -11.04
C GLU A 299 27.20 4.39 -12.34
N PHE A 300 26.32 5.40 -12.37
CA PHE A 300 25.60 5.79 -13.59
C PHE A 300 26.56 6.19 -14.73
N VAL A 301 27.56 7.03 -14.43
CA VAL A 301 28.54 7.48 -15.41
C VAL A 301 29.36 6.29 -15.94
N GLN A 302 29.78 5.37 -15.07
CA GLN A 302 30.50 4.14 -15.46
C GLN A 302 29.69 3.29 -16.46
N TYR A 303 28.40 3.04 -16.16
CA TYR A 303 27.48 2.37 -17.09
C TYR A 303 27.38 3.15 -18.42
N SER A 304 27.14 4.46 -18.37
CA SER A 304 26.97 5.29 -19.59
C SER A 304 28.21 5.31 -20.49
N GLY A 305 29.41 5.27 -19.93
CA GLY A 305 30.67 5.21 -20.68
C GLY A 305 30.92 3.86 -21.37
N ALA A 306 30.38 2.76 -20.84
CA ALA A 306 30.50 1.43 -21.45
C ALA A 306 29.53 1.18 -22.61
N LEU A 307 28.43 1.95 -22.68
CA LEU A 307 27.30 1.78 -23.60
C LEU A 307 27.71 1.53 -25.07
N VAL A 308 28.67 2.30 -25.60
CA VAL A 308 29.10 2.21 -27.01
C VAL A 308 29.85 0.90 -27.29
N GLU A 309 30.72 0.47 -26.38
CA GLU A 309 31.47 -0.79 -26.51
C GLU A 309 30.53 -1.99 -26.38
N VAL A 310 29.59 -1.93 -25.44
CA VAL A 310 28.54 -2.96 -25.29
C VAL A 310 27.69 -3.06 -26.57
N GLN A 311 27.27 -1.94 -27.17
CA GLN A 311 26.51 -1.96 -28.43
C GLN A 311 27.31 -2.59 -29.57
N GLN A 312 28.58 -2.21 -29.73
CA GLN A 312 29.46 -2.78 -30.76
C GLN A 312 29.65 -4.29 -30.55
N PHE A 313 29.86 -4.71 -29.30
CA PHE A 313 30.01 -6.11 -28.91
C PHE A 313 28.73 -6.94 -29.16
N MET A 314 27.54 -6.41 -28.89
CA MET A 314 26.28 -7.13 -29.15
C MET A 314 26.02 -7.40 -30.63
N ARG A 315 26.52 -6.54 -31.52
CA ARG A 315 26.36 -6.70 -32.98
C ARG A 315 27.17 -7.87 -33.55
N LEU A 316 28.26 -8.26 -32.89
CA LEU A 316 29.14 -9.36 -33.32
C LEU A 316 28.45 -10.74 -33.34
N GLY A 317 29.01 -11.67 -34.11
CA GLY A 317 28.70 -13.10 -34.05
C GLY A 317 29.00 -13.71 -32.68
N ALA A 318 28.38 -14.86 -32.36
CA ALA A 318 28.58 -15.51 -31.07
C ALA A 318 30.06 -15.86 -30.79
N ASP A 319 30.74 -16.45 -31.78
CA ASP A 319 32.15 -16.82 -31.71
C ASP A 319 33.06 -15.58 -31.64
N GLU A 320 32.71 -14.51 -32.34
CA GLU A 320 33.43 -13.22 -32.29
C GLU A 320 33.32 -12.56 -30.92
N ARG A 321 32.14 -12.63 -30.27
CA ARG A 321 31.95 -12.16 -28.89
C ARG A 321 32.81 -12.96 -27.90
N GLU A 322 32.90 -14.28 -28.04
CA GLU A 322 33.75 -15.08 -27.15
C GLU A 322 35.24 -14.86 -27.42
N ALA A 323 35.64 -14.70 -28.69
CA ALA A 323 37.01 -14.31 -29.05
C ALA A 323 37.39 -12.93 -28.48
N TYR A 324 36.47 -11.96 -28.53
CA TYR A 324 36.64 -10.63 -27.92
C TYR A 324 36.76 -10.72 -26.39
N LEU A 325 35.90 -11.49 -25.72
CA LEU A 325 35.97 -11.74 -24.28
C LEU A 325 37.28 -12.44 -23.88
N SER A 326 37.67 -13.49 -24.59
CA SER A 326 38.92 -14.21 -24.36
C SER A 326 40.15 -13.31 -24.52
N LYS A 327 40.17 -12.48 -25.57
CA LYS A 327 41.20 -11.44 -25.76
C LYS A 327 41.22 -10.45 -24.59
N LYS A 328 40.07 -9.89 -24.17
CA LYS A 328 39.98 -8.94 -23.06
C LYS A 328 40.40 -9.55 -21.71
N ARG A 329 40.04 -10.81 -21.45
CA ARG A 329 40.48 -11.58 -20.27
C ARG A 329 42.00 -11.76 -20.27
N SER A 330 42.61 -12.06 -21.42
CA SER A 330 44.06 -12.18 -21.58
C SER A 330 44.80 -10.84 -21.46
N GLU A 331 44.27 -9.76 -22.04
CA GLU A 331 44.81 -8.39 -21.86
C GLU A 331 44.84 -8.00 -20.38
N ALA A 332 43.76 -8.27 -19.64
CA ALA A 332 43.62 -7.99 -18.21
C ALA A 332 44.57 -8.82 -17.31
N GLN A 333 44.98 -10.02 -17.76
CA GLN A 333 45.93 -10.89 -17.03
C GLN A 333 47.39 -10.53 -17.31
N ASN A 334 47.72 -10.14 -18.54
CA ASN A 334 49.11 -9.98 -19.00
C ASN A 334 49.63 -8.53 -19.01
N THR A 335 48.77 -7.54 -18.74
CA THR A 335 49.14 -6.12 -18.69
C THR A 335 48.86 -5.56 -17.29
N ALA A 336 49.74 -4.70 -16.77
CA ALA A 336 49.48 -3.98 -15.52
C ALA A 336 48.26 -3.05 -15.69
N GLN A 337 47.33 -3.09 -14.75
CA GLN A 337 46.06 -2.36 -14.83
C GLN A 337 46.01 -1.20 -13.82
N ASP A 338 45.86 0.04 -14.30
CA ASP A 338 45.70 1.22 -13.44
C ASP A 338 44.45 1.13 -12.54
N ASN A 339 43.40 0.44 -13.00
CA ASN A 339 42.19 0.18 -12.23
C ASN A 339 41.62 -1.23 -12.51
N ALA A 340 42.19 -2.24 -11.84
CA ALA A 340 41.74 -3.63 -11.94
C ALA A 340 40.26 -3.86 -11.55
N LYS A 341 39.63 -2.97 -10.76
CA LYS A 341 38.21 -3.07 -10.39
C LYS A 341 37.29 -2.73 -11.56
N ASP A 342 37.58 -1.65 -12.29
CA ASP A 342 36.82 -1.26 -13.48
C ASP A 342 36.94 -2.32 -14.59
N VAL A 343 38.16 -2.82 -14.85
CA VAL A 343 38.42 -3.89 -15.82
C VAL A 343 37.63 -5.16 -15.48
N SER A 344 37.58 -5.54 -14.21
CA SER A 344 36.78 -6.69 -13.74
C SER A 344 35.27 -6.46 -13.90
N TRP A 345 34.76 -5.30 -13.50
CA TRP A 345 33.36 -4.91 -13.72
C TRP A 345 32.97 -4.98 -15.20
N LYS A 346 33.81 -4.43 -16.08
CA LYS A 346 33.60 -4.37 -17.53
C LYS A 346 33.63 -5.75 -18.20
N LEU A 347 34.54 -6.62 -17.78
CA LEU A 347 34.58 -8.03 -18.20
C LEU A 347 33.32 -8.80 -17.80
N ASN A 348 32.79 -8.55 -16.60
CA ASN A 348 31.54 -9.16 -16.13
C ASN A 348 30.33 -8.64 -16.91
N LEU A 349 30.27 -7.33 -17.18
CA LEU A 349 29.21 -6.71 -18.01
C LEU A 349 29.18 -7.30 -19.43
N LEU A 350 30.33 -7.39 -20.11
CA LEU A 350 30.43 -7.99 -21.44
C LEU A 350 30.12 -9.49 -21.43
N SER A 351 30.51 -10.23 -20.38
CA SER A 351 30.20 -11.66 -20.25
C SER A 351 28.69 -11.89 -20.12
N LYS A 352 28.01 -11.11 -19.25
CA LYS A 352 26.54 -11.17 -19.12
C LYS A 352 25.82 -10.71 -20.40
N THR A 353 26.35 -9.72 -21.10
CA THR A 353 25.85 -9.27 -22.40
C THR A 353 25.92 -10.39 -23.45
N HIS A 354 27.01 -11.18 -23.45
CA HIS A 354 27.15 -12.34 -24.33
C HIS A 354 26.06 -13.39 -24.03
N GLU A 355 25.84 -13.71 -22.75
CA GLU A 355 24.80 -14.66 -22.31
C GLU A 355 23.38 -14.20 -22.69
N ASN A 356 23.07 -12.92 -22.47
CA ASN A 356 21.80 -12.31 -22.89
C ASN A 356 21.59 -12.43 -24.40
N MET A 357 22.60 -12.09 -25.21
CA MET A 357 22.53 -12.21 -26.67
C MET A 357 22.39 -13.65 -27.14
N LEU A 358 23.09 -14.62 -26.54
CA LEU A 358 22.85 -16.04 -26.82
C LEU A 358 21.40 -16.46 -26.48
N GLY A 359 20.83 -15.88 -25.42
CA GLY A 359 19.43 -16.06 -25.03
C GLY A 359 18.47 -15.52 -26.10
N TYR A 360 18.72 -14.32 -26.63
CA TYR A 360 17.91 -13.74 -27.70
C TYR A 360 18.08 -14.51 -29.02
N GLU A 361 19.30 -14.86 -29.41
CA GLU A 361 19.60 -15.63 -30.63
C GLU A 361 18.92 -17.01 -30.64
N LYS A 362 18.67 -17.60 -29.46
CA LYS A 362 17.94 -18.87 -29.30
C LYS A 362 16.42 -18.70 -29.19
N ASN A 363 15.95 -17.71 -28.42
CA ASN A 363 14.55 -17.66 -27.97
C ASN A 363 13.73 -16.47 -28.49
N ASN A 364 14.40 -15.40 -28.96
CA ASN A 364 13.77 -14.17 -29.46
C ASN A 364 14.60 -13.60 -30.62
N SER A 365 14.66 -14.35 -31.73
CA SER A 365 15.54 -14.00 -32.86
C SER A 365 15.12 -12.70 -33.57
N ALA A 366 13.88 -12.25 -33.37
CA ALA A 366 13.41 -10.93 -33.79
C ALA A 366 14.13 -9.79 -33.05
N LEU A 367 14.24 -9.87 -31.72
CA LEU A 367 15.02 -8.91 -30.92
C LEU A 367 16.52 -8.98 -31.25
N ALA A 368 17.07 -10.20 -31.38
CA ALA A 368 18.47 -10.37 -31.76
C ALA A 368 18.78 -9.76 -33.14
N TYR A 369 17.86 -9.88 -34.11
CA TYR A 369 17.98 -9.24 -35.43
C TYR A 369 17.98 -7.71 -35.31
N SER A 370 17.04 -7.13 -34.55
CA SER A 370 16.96 -5.67 -34.36
C SER A 370 18.21 -5.11 -33.70
N ILE A 371 18.70 -5.73 -32.61
CA ILE A 371 19.96 -5.33 -31.94
C ILE A 371 21.16 -5.39 -32.90
N LYS A 372 21.31 -6.49 -33.66
CA LYS A 372 22.47 -6.65 -34.56
C LYS A 372 22.45 -5.70 -35.76
N THR A 373 21.27 -5.45 -36.35
CA THR A 373 21.15 -4.70 -37.61
C THR A 373 20.77 -3.23 -37.43
N GLY A 374 20.19 -2.85 -36.28
CA GLY A 374 19.51 -1.56 -36.11
C GLY A 374 18.22 -1.44 -36.93
N GLN A 375 17.62 -2.56 -37.36
CA GLN A 375 16.42 -2.59 -38.20
C GLN A 375 15.37 -3.55 -37.62
N ASP A 376 14.14 -3.08 -37.47
CA ASP A 376 13.04 -3.93 -37.05
C ASP A 376 12.48 -4.77 -38.20
N LEU A 377 12.00 -5.96 -37.85
CA LEU A 377 11.30 -6.85 -38.78
C LEU A 377 9.91 -6.29 -39.14
N THR A 378 9.38 -6.68 -40.30
CA THR A 378 8.04 -6.24 -40.70
C THR A 378 7.01 -6.81 -39.73
N VAL A 379 6.30 -5.94 -39.00
CA VAL A 379 5.28 -6.34 -38.01
C VAL A 379 4.13 -7.06 -38.70
N VAL A 380 3.78 -8.24 -38.21
CA VAL A 380 2.66 -9.05 -38.72
C VAL A 380 1.62 -9.23 -37.60
N PRO A 381 0.40 -8.67 -37.71
CA PRO A 381 -0.62 -8.81 -36.67
C PRO A 381 -1.04 -10.26 -36.47
N THR A 382 -1.16 -10.69 -35.20
CA THR A 382 -1.47 -12.07 -34.83
C THR A 382 -2.76 -12.60 -35.48
N HIS A 383 -3.79 -11.77 -35.58
CA HIS A 383 -5.05 -12.15 -36.25
C HIS A 383 -4.88 -12.47 -37.74
N ALA A 384 -3.90 -11.86 -38.43
CA ALA A 384 -3.62 -12.11 -39.84
C ALA A 384 -2.84 -13.42 -40.04
N ILE A 385 -2.04 -13.83 -39.04
CA ILE A 385 -1.40 -15.15 -39.00
C ILE A 385 -2.47 -16.23 -38.78
N LEU A 386 -3.40 -16.01 -37.84
CA LEU A 386 -4.50 -16.93 -37.53
C LEU A 386 -5.48 -17.12 -38.71
N SER A 387 -5.74 -16.08 -39.50
CA SER A 387 -6.59 -16.16 -40.69
C SER A 387 -5.90 -16.75 -41.92
N GLY A 388 -4.59 -17.05 -41.85
CA GLY A 388 -3.81 -17.57 -42.98
C GLY A 388 -3.66 -16.57 -44.12
N ASN A 389 -3.69 -15.26 -43.82
CA ASN A 389 -3.64 -14.19 -44.82
C ASN A 389 -2.35 -14.31 -45.71
N PRO A 390 -2.46 -14.24 -47.05
CA PRO A 390 -1.31 -14.42 -47.94
C PRO A 390 -0.18 -13.39 -47.76
N GLU A 391 -0.53 -12.15 -47.46
CA GLU A 391 0.43 -11.05 -47.24
C GLU A 391 1.17 -11.23 -45.91
N ALA A 392 0.46 -11.66 -44.86
CA ALA A 392 1.05 -12.03 -43.58
C ALA A 392 2.03 -13.21 -43.74
N ILE A 393 1.65 -14.26 -44.47
CA ILE A 393 2.54 -15.39 -44.80
C ILE A 393 3.78 -14.91 -45.58
N ALA A 394 3.61 -14.02 -46.56
CA ALA A 394 4.72 -13.46 -47.34
C ALA A 394 5.66 -12.57 -46.48
N ALA A 395 5.10 -11.77 -45.58
CA ALA A 395 5.86 -10.94 -44.64
C ALA A 395 6.66 -11.79 -43.64
N LEU A 396 6.07 -12.85 -43.07
CA LEU A 396 6.79 -13.81 -42.24
C LEU A 396 7.90 -14.52 -43.04
N SER A 397 7.63 -14.97 -44.27
CA SER A 397 8.63 -15.54 -45.17
C SER A 397 9.78 -14.57 -45.49
N LYS A 398 9.52 -13.26 -45.54
CA LYS A 398 10.56 -12.22 -45.69
C LYS A 398 11.37 -12.08 -44.40
N ASN A 399 10.72 -11.94 -43.25
CA ASN A 399 11.38 -11.82 -41.95
C ASN A 399 12.32 -13.02 -41.66
N ILE A 400 11.86 -14.25 -41.93
CA ILE A 400 12.65 -15.48 -41.78
C ILE A 400 13.90 -15.47 -42.68
N LYS A 401 13.79 -14.96 -43.91
CA LYS A 401 14.94 -14.80 -44.81
C LYS A 401 15.92 -13.73 -44.30
N SER A 402 15.44 -12.63 -43.74
CA SER A 402 16.29 -11.60 -43.11
C SER A 402 17.05 -12.15 -41.91
N ILE A 403 16.38 -12.84 -40.99
CA ILE A 403 17.01 -13.50 -39.83
C ILE A 403 18.04 -14.53 -40.31
N HIS A 404 17.67 -15.39 -41.27
CA HIS A 404 18.56 -16.43 -41.78
C HIS A 404 19.81 -15.86 -42.48
N ALA A 405 19.68 -14.79 -43.27
CA ALA A 405 20.81 -14.11 -43.90
C ALA A 405 21.73 -13.46 -42.85
N ASN A 406 21.15 -12.77 -41.86
CA ASN A 406 21.90 -12.18 -40.74
C ASN A 406 22.62 -13.26 -39.90
N ASN A 407 21.98 -14.41 -39.67
CA ASN A 407 22.57 -15.53 -38.95
C ASN A 407 23.77 -16.13 -39.73
N ILE A 408 23.66 -16.28 -41.05
CA ILE A 408 24.79 -16.72 -41.90
C ILE A 408 25.95 -15.72 -41.86
N LEU A 409 25.68 -14.42 -42.01
CA LEU A 409 26.71 -13.37 -42.00
C LEU A 409 27.49 -13.32 -40.68
N ASN A 410 26.80 -13.52 -39.54
CA ASN A 410 27.38 -13.46 -38.20
C ASN A 410 27.74 -14.85 -37.63
N GLY A 411 27.88 -15.89 -38.46
CA GLY A 411 28.23 -17.27 -38.04
C GLY A 411 27.28 -17.93 -37.03
N THR A 412 26.08 -17.36 -36.82
CA THR A 412 25.24 -17.62 -35.65
C THR A 412 24.22 -18.73 -35.94
N VAL A 413 24.33 -19.89 -35.29
CA VAL A 413 23.33 -20.99 -35.39
C VAL A 413 22.16 -20.74 -34.42
N GLY A 414 21.44 -19.64 -34.67
CA GLY A 414 20.27 -19.22 -33.89
C GLY A 414 18.93 -19.78 -34.39
N SER A 415 17.87 -19.52 -33.64
CA SER A 415 16.48 -19.76 -34.05
C SER A 415 16.10 -18.88 -35.24
N LEU A 416 15.20 -19.40 -36.08
CA LEU A 416 14.64 -18.67 -37.23
C LEU A 416 13.18 -18.25 -37.01
N ASN A 417 12.70 -18.27 -35.75
CA ASN A 417 11.34 -17.86 -35.40
C ASN A 417 11.20 -16.32 -35.40
N PRO A 418 10.40 -15.73 -36.30
CA PRO A 418 10.26 -14.27 -36.42
C PRO A 418 9.29 -13.66 -35.38
N PHE A 419 8.68 -14.45 -34.50
CA PHE A 419 7.69 -13.98 -33.54
C PHE A 419 8.32 -13.39 -32.29
N THR A 420 7.82 -12.23 -31.86
CA THR A 420 8.09 -11.68 -30.53
C THR A 420 7.50 -12.57 -29.43
N THR A 421 8.01 -12.48 -28.21
CA THR A 421 7.50 -13.23 -27.05
C THR A 421 5.99 -13.01 -26.84
N GLN A 422 5.49 -11.81 -27.12
CA GLN A 422 4.06 -11.48 -27.04
C GLN A 422 3.24 -12.23 -28.10
N GLN A 423 3.68 -12.24 -29.37
CA GLN A 423 3.01 -13.02 -30.43
C GLN A 423 3.03 -14.53 -30.13
N GLN A 424 4.13 -15.06 -29.58
CA GLN A 424 4.21 -16.46 -29.17
C GLN A 424 3.19 -16.78 -28.07
N ALA A 425 3.04 -15.90 -27.06
CA ALA A 425 2.04 -16.05 -26.00
C ALA A 425 0.59 -15.99 -26.51
N GLU A 426 0.27 -15.05 -27.41
CA GLU A 426 -1.06 -14.93 -28.04
C GLU A 426 -1.41 -16.16 -28.90
N LEU A 427 -0.47 -16.61 -29.74
CA LEU A 427 -0.66 -17.79 -30.60
C LEU A 427 -0.79 -19.07 -29.77
N LYS A 428 -0.07 -19.17 -28.63
CA LYS A 428 -0.24 -20.27 -27.67
C LYS A 428 -1.59 -20.22 -26.95
N GLN A 429 -2.06 -19.04 -26.53
CA GLN A 429 -3.38 -18.90 -25.90
C GLN A 429 -4.52 -19.24 -26.86
N PHE A 430 -4.37 -18.95 -28.16
CA PHE A 430 -5.24 -19.47 -29.22
C PHE A 430 -5.12 -20.99 -29.32
N TRP A 431 -3.90 -21.52 -29.42
CA TRP A 431 -3.63 -22.95 -29.59
C TRP A 431 -4.28 -23.83 -28.50
N GLU A 432 -4.21 -23.41 -27.24
CA GLU A 432 -4.80 -24.14 -26.10
C GLU A 432 -6.33 -24.26 -26.20
N LYS A 433 -7.01 -23.33 -26.89
CA LYS A 433 -8.47 -23.25 -27.02
C LYS A 433 -8.99 -23.70 -28.39
N ALA A 434 -8.12 -23.76 -29.40
CA ALA A 434 -8.46 -24.06 -30.79
C ALA A 434 -8.91 -25.53 -30.99
N ARG A 435 -9.88 -25.75 -31.88
CA ARG A 435 -10.31 -27.11 -32.28
C ARG A 435 -9.29 -27.70 -33.27
N PRO A 436 -9.24 -29.03 -33.47
CA PRO A 436 -8.28 -29.67 -34.38
C PRO A 436 -8.19 -29.07 -35.80
N GLY A 437 -9.31 -28.64 -36.41
CA GLY A 437 -9.31 -27.97 -37.72
C GLY A 437 -8.70 -26.56 -37.71
N ASP A 438 -8.97 -25.79 -36.65
CA ASP A 438 -8.41 -24.44 -36.48
C ASP A 438 -6.90 -24.54 -36.16
N LYS A 439 -6.51 -25.51 -35.34
CA LYS A 439 -5.11 -25.91 -35.07
C LYS A 439 -4.35 -26.26 -36.35
N LEU A 440 -4.92 -27.11 -37.21
CA LEU A 440 -4.31 -27.50 -38.47
C LEU A 440 -4.14 -26.30 -39.43
N SER A 441 -5.13 -25.40 -39.47
CA SER A 441 -5.09 -24.18 -40.29
C SER A 441 -3.94 -23.25 -39.87
N LEU A 442 -3.74 -23.04 -38.56
CA LEU A 442 -2.60 -22.30 -38.03
C LEU A 442 -1.27 -22.97 -38.40
N LEU A 443 -1.10 -24.26 -38.08
CA LEU A 443 0.14 -25.00 -38.38
C LEU A 443 0.50 -24.98 -39.88
N THR A 444 -0.50 -25.08 -40.76
CA THR A 444 -0.31 -24.99 -42.21
C THR A 444 0.16 -23.60 -42.63
N SER A 445 -0.33 -22.54 -41.98
CA SER A 445 0.08 -21.15 -42.23
C SER A 445 1.51 -20.88 -41.73
N LEU A 446 1.90 -21.44 -40.59
CA LEU A 446 3.28 -21.44 -40.10
C LEU A 446 4.23 -22.20 -41.05
N TYR A 447 3.81 -23.39 -41.51
CA TYR A 447 4.57 -24.21 -42.45
C TYR A 447 4.77 -23.48 -43.79
N LYS A 448 3.73 -22.87 -44.36
CA LYS A 448 3.85 -22.01 -45.56
C LYS A 448 4.81 -20.85 -45.33
N SER A 449 4.68 -20.16 -44.19
CA SER A 449 5.53 -19.01 -43.81
C SER A 449 7.02 -19.37 -43.77
N SER A 450 7.38 -20.62 -43.41
CA SER A 450 8.77 -21.09 -43.41
C SER A 450 9.47 -21.06 -44.78
N ALA A 451 8.72 -20.91 -45.88
CA ALA A 451 9.23 -20.90 -47.26
C ALA A 451 10.13 -22.12 -47.61
N GLY A 452 9.88 -23.27 -46.98
CA GLY A 452 10.65 -24.50 -47.17
C GLY A 452 11.90 -24.62 -46.29
N ASN A 453 12.14 -23.69 -45.37
CA ASN A 453 13.19 -23.82 -44.35
C ASN A 453 12.70 -24.73 -43.21
N ALA A 454 13.24 -25.95 -43.15
CA ALA A 454 12.84 -26.96 -42.18
C ALA A 454 13.08 -26.54 -40.71
N ASN A 455 14.09 -25.70 -40.44
CA ASN A 455 14.38 -25.17 -39.11
C ASN A 455 13.37 -24.09 -38.73
N ALA A 456 13.12 -23.09 -39.60
CA ALA A 456 12.08 -22.09 -39.33
C ALA A 456 10.69 -22.73 -39.12
N SER A 457 10.35 -23.74 -39.93
CA SER A 457 9.13 -24.54 -39.73
C SER A 457 9.09 -25.26 -38.38
N ARG A 458 10.23 -25.76 -37.88
CA ARG A 458 10.32 -26.33 -36.52
C ARG A 458 10.15 -25.24 -35.48
N ASP A 459 10.98 -24.22 -35.51
CA ASP A 459 11.11 -23.22 -34.45
C ASP A 459 9.79 -22.46 -34.21
N MET A 460 9.09 -22.10 -35.29
CA MET A 460 7.76 -21.49 -35.22
C MET A 460 6.73 -22.44 -34.62
N ILE A 461 6.66 -23.69 -35.08
CA ILE A 461 5.66 -24.67 -34.61
C ILE A 461 5.93 -25.06 -33.15
N SER A 462 7.17 -25.36 -32.78
CA SER A 462 7.57 -25.70 -31.42
C SER A 462 7.26 -24.60 -30.41
N SER A 463 7.40 -23.31 -30.79
CA SER A 463 7.10 -22.18 -29.90
C SER A 463 5.61 -22.04 -29.50
N ILE A 464 4.70 -22.72 -30.22
CA ILE A 464 3.25 -22.58 -30.05
C ILE A 464 2.62 -23.91 -29.64
N ALA A 465 2.95 -24.99 -30.37
CA ALA A 465 2.32 -26.31 -30.24
C ALA A 465 3.18 -27.33 -29.48
N GLY A 466 4.45 -27.02 -29.19
CA GLY A 466 5.42 -28.00 -28.67
C GLY A 466 6.04 -28.88 -29.75
N GLU A 467 6.94 -29.77 -29.33
CA GLU A 467 7.95 -30.34 -30.24
C GLU A 467 7.51 -31.56 -31.08
N SER A 468 6.28 -32.07 -30.89
CA SER A 468 5.81 -33.28 -31.59
C SER A 468 5.90 -33.14 -33.11
N GLY A 469 6.63 -34.05 -33.75
CA GLY A 469 6.77 -34.16 -35.20
C GLY A 469 5.45 -34.37 -35.93
N ALA A 470 4.41 -34.87 -35.23
CA ALA A 470 3.04 -34.94 -35.74
C ALA A 470 2.52 -33.57 -36.21
N TYR A 471 2.85 -32.49 -35.51
CA TYR A 471 2.47 -31.11 -35.88
C TYR A 471 3.16 -30.63 -37.16
N ARG A 472 4.43 -31.00 -37.36
CA ARG A 472 5.20 -30.63 -38.56
C ARG A 472 4.79 -31.47 -39.78
N LEU A 473 4.52 -32.76 -39.60
CA LEU A 473 4.11 -33.63 -40.71
C LEU A 473 2.68 -33.33 -41.17
N SER A 474 1.72 -33.19 -40.25
CA SER A 474 0.33 -32.84 -40.61
C SER A 474 0.23 -31.50 -41.35
N ALA A 475 1.00 -30.48 -40.95
CA ALA A 475 1.09 -29.21 -41.68
C ALA A 475 1.60 -29.40 -43.12
N SER A 476 2.64 -30.22 -43.32
CA SER A 476 3.17 -30.59 -44.63
C SER A 476 2.15 -31.38 -45.48
N LEU A 477 1.44 -32.33 -44.87
CA LEU A 477 0.39 -33.13 -45.52
C LEU A 477 -0.80 -32.26 -45.96
N ASN A 478 -1.29 -31.37 -45.10
CA ASN A 478 -2.37 -30.45 -45.44
C ASN A 478 -1.94 -29.44 -46.52
N ASN A 479 -0.69 -28.95 -46.47
CA ASN A 479 -0.11 -28.12 -47.53
C ASN A 479 0.01 -28.87 -48.88
N ARG A 480 0.09 -30.21 -48.86
CA ARG A 480 0.02 -31.09 -50.05
C ARG A 480 -1.42 -31.48 -50.45
N GLY A 481 -2.45 -30.94 -49.79
CA GLY A 481 -3.86 -31.25 -50.05
C GLY A 481 -4.38 -32.53 -49.38
N LEU A 482 -3.57 -33.21 -48.56
CA LEU A 482 -3.95 -34.45 -47.85
C LEU A 482 -4.67 -34.11 -46.53
N GLN A 483 -5.78 -33.37 -46.65
CA GLN A 483 -6.44 -32.72 -45.52
C GLN A 483 -6.98 -33.72 -44.50
N ASP A 484 -7.60 -34.82 -44.95
CA ASP A 484 -8.15 -35.86 -44.07
C ASP A 484 -7.09 -36.47 -43.17
N ILE A 485 -5.98 -36.93 -43.77
CA ILE A 485 -4.86 -37.54 -43.05
C ILE A 485 -4.25 -36.56 -42.05
N ALA A 486 -4.06 -35.31 -42.44
CA ALA A 486 -3.56 -34.26 -41.57
C ALA A 486 -4.52 -33.95 -40.41
N GLY A 487 -5.84 -33.90 -40.67
CA GLY A 487 -6.88 -33.70 -39.67
C GLY A 487 -6.98 -34.85 -38.67
N GLN A 488 -6.82 -36.10 -39.14
CA GLN A 488 -6.72 -37.29 -38.27
C GLN A 488 -5.49 -37.21 -37.35
N ILE A 489 -4.32 -36.83 -37.89
CA ILE A 489 -3.09 -36.66 -37.10
C ILE A 489 -3.27 -35.56 -36.04
N ILE A 490 -3.78 -34.37 -36.40
CA ILE A 490 -3.99 -33.30 -35.40
C ILE A 490 -5.05 -33.68 -34.36
N THR A 491 -6.15 -34.30 -34.75
CA THR A 491 -7.18 -34.75 -33.81
C THR A 491 -6.63 -35.82 -32.86
N GLY A 492 -5.83 -36.76 -33.38
CA GLY A 492 -5.17 -37.79 -32.60
C GLY A 492 -4.12 -37.25 -31.63
N GLN A 493 -3.31 -36.26 -32.04
CA GLN A 493 -2.36 -35.60 -31.15
C GLN A 493 -3.09 -34.76 -30.07
N ASP A 494 -4.20 -34.09 -30.41
CA ASP A 494 -5.02 -33.37 -29.43
C ASP A 494 -5.65 -34.31 -28.38
N LEU A 495 -6.01 -35.54 -28.76
CA LEU A 495 -6.45 -36.60 -27.84
C LEU A 495 -5.31 -37.12 -26.94
N LEU A 496 -4.09 -37.23 -27.46
CA LEU A 496 -2.90 -37.63 -26.69
C LEU A 496 -2.51 -36.55 -25.68
N ASP A 497 -2.41 -35.29 -26.12
CA ASP A 497 -2.03 -34.14 -25.29
C ASP A 497 -3.04 -33.89 -24.16
N LYS A 498 -4.34 -34.12 -24.43
CA LYS A 498 -5.41 -34.05 -23.42
C LYS A 498 -5.54 -35.34 -22.59
N ASN A 499 -4.67 -36.33 -22.79
CA ASN A 499 -4.65 -37.61 -22.07
C ASN A 499 -5.95 -38.44 -22.21
N LEU A 500 -6.73 -38.16 -23.26
CA LEU A 500 -8.00 -38.83 -23.58
C LEU A 500 -7.80 -40.17 -24.28
N VAL A 501 -6.65 -40.37 -24.93
CA VAL A 501 -6.22 -41.68 -25.44
C VAL A 501 -4.81 -41.99 -24.93
N LYS A 502 -4.59 -43.22 -24.50
CA LYS A 502 -3.29 -43.80 -24.15
C LYS A 502 -3.05 -45.05 -25.00
N VAL A 503 -1.81 -45.21 -25.46
CA VAL A 503 -1.38 -46.31 -26.33
C VAL A 503 -0.07 -46.90 -25.81
N ASP A 504 0.22 -48.16 -26.14
CA ASP A 504 1.50 -48.77 -25.82
C ASP A 504 2.62 -48.21 -26.72
N ASP A 505 3.37 -47.24 -26.18
CA ASP A 505 4.49 -46.59 -26.88
C ASP A 505 5.64 -47.56 -27.21
N ASN A 506 5.86 -48.61 -26.41
CA ASN A 506 6.95 -49.57 -26.65
C ASN A 506 6.60 -50.53 -27.79
N ALA A 507 5.38 -51.05 -27.77
CA ALA A 507 4.87 -51.86 -28.88
C ALA A 507 4.77 -51.01 -30.16
N LEU A 508 4.18 -49.81 -30.10
CA LEU A 508 4.05 -48.94 -31.28
C LEU A 508 5.41 -48.56 -31.88
N ARG A 509 6.41 -48.25 -31.04
CA ARG A 509 7.80 -48.00 -31.49
C ARG A 509 8.41 -49.22 -32.19
N THR A 510 8.13 -50.42 -31.67
CA THR A 510 8.61 -51.69 -32.26
C THR A 510 7.97 -51.95 -33.63
N TYR A 511 6.64 -51.86 -33.73
CA TYR A 511 5.92 -52.03 -35.01
C TYR A 511 6.35 -50.97 -36.04
N THR A 512 6.52 -49.71 -35.61
CA THR A 512 7.00 -48.61 -36.48
C THR A 512 8.43 -48.86 -36.97
N ALA A 513 9.34 -49.34 -36.11
CA ALA A 513 10.70 -49.69 -36.49
C ALA A 513 10.75 -50.85 -37.50
N THR A 514 9.95 -51.90 -37.28
CA THR A 514 9.81 -53.03 -38.22
C THR A 514 9.26 -52.56 -39.57
N TYR A 515 8.28 -51.66 -39.59
CA TYR A 515 7.73 -51.14 -40.85
C TYR A 515 8.73 -50.27 -41.62
N LEU A 516 9.41 -49.33 -40.94
CA LEU A 516 10.33 -48.37 -41.54
C LEU A 516 11.74 -48.91 -41.82
N ALA A 517 12.00 -50.19 -41.52
CA ALA A 517 13.26 -50.85 -41.83
C ALA A 517 13.64 -50.69 -43.33
N GLY A 518 14.85 -50.22 -43.57
CA GLY A 518 15.36 -49.86 -44.92
C GLY A 518 15.10 -48.42 -45.36
N ILE A 519 14.20 -47.69 -44.70
CA ILE A 519 13.93 -46.26 -44.93
C ILE A 519 14.65 -45.42 -43.87
N THR A 520 14.40 -45.70 -42.59
CA THR A 520 15.02 -45.00 -41.46
C THR A 520 15.07 -45.89 -40.21
N SER A 521 15.66 -45.38 -39.12
CA SER A 521 16.02 -46.18 -37.94
C SER A 521 15.77 -45.43 -36.62
N PRO A 522 15.39 -46.13 -35.53
CA PRO A 522 15.29 -45.53 -34.20
C PRO A 522 16.52 -44.69 -33.82
N GLY A 523 16.27 -43.55 -33.17
CA GLY A 523 17.31 -42.59 -32.79
C GLY A 523 17.60 -41.50 -33.85
N LYS A 524 17.08 -41.63 -35.08
CA LYS A 524 17.14 -40.54 -36.07
C LYS A 524 15.94 -39.57 -35.95
N PRO A 525 16.11 -38.26 -36.24
CA PRO A 525 15.03 -37.27 -36.13
C PRO A 525 13.83 -37.53 -37.05
N ASP A 526 14.06 -38.07 -38.25
CA ASP A 526 13.01 -38.42 -39.21
C ASP A 526 12.19 -39.64 -38.76
N PHE A 527 12.84 -40.65 -38.18
CA PHE A 527 12.14 -41.77 -37.53
C PHE A 527 11.21 -41.27 -36.42
N GLN A 528 11.66 -40.32 -35.59
CA GLN A 528 10.86 -39.78 -34.49
C GLN A 528 9.61 -39.04 -35.02
N ILE A 529 9.76 -38.22 -36.06
CA ILE A 529 8.62 -37.54 -36.73
C ILE A 529 7.59 -38.56 -37.24
N TYR A 530 8.04 -39.66 -37.85
CA TYR A 530 7.12 -40.73 -38.27
C TYR A 530 6.45 -41.42 -37.07
N LEU A 531 7.20 -41.82 -36.04
CA LEU A 531 6.66 -42.47 -34.85
C LEU A 531 5.58 -41.63 -34.16
N GLU A 532 5.82 -40.34 -33.96
CA GLU A 532 4.86 -39.43 -33.33
C GLU A 532 3.61 -39.22 -34.20
N SER A 533 3.79 -39.10 -35.52
CA SER A 533 2.68 -39.00 -36.48
C SER A 533 1.84 -40.28 -36.53
N VAL A 534 2.48 -41.46 -36.43
CA VAL A 534 1.82 -42.77 -36.36
C VAL A 534 1.07 -42.91 -35.03
N LYS A 535 1.69 -42.52 -33.91
CA LYS A 535 1.07 -42.50 -32.58
C LYS A 535 -0.20 -41.65 -32.58
N ALA A 536 -0.14 -40.47 -33.19
CA ALA A 536 -1.28 -39.58 -33.36
C ALA A 536 -2.37 -40.18 -34.25
N ASN A 537 -2.06 -40.62 -35.49
CA ASN A 537 -3.08 -41.19 -36.38
C ASN A 537 -3.70 -42.48 -35.79
N TYR A 538 -2.89 -43.32 -35.15
CA TYR A 538 -3.36 -44.51 -34.43
C TYR A 538 -4.27 -44.16 -33.25
N ALA A 539 -3.95 -43.14 -32.45
CA ALA A 539 -4.82 -42.68 -31.36
C ALA A 539 -6.19 -42.19 -31.87
N TYR A 540 -6.23 -41.48 -33.00
CA TYR A 540 -7.48 -41.12 -33.68
C TYR A 540 -8.27 -42.36 -34.14
N LEU A 541 -7.61 -43.32 -34.79
CA LEU A 541 -8.26 -44.54 -35.27
C LEU A 541 -8.79 -45.42 -34.13
N VAL A 542 -8.05 -45.53 -33.03
CA VAL A 542 -8.47 -46.18 -31.78
C VAL A 542 -9.73 -45.52 -31.23
N GLN A 543 -9.75 -44.19 -31.11
CA GLN A 543 -10.92 -43.41 -30.66
C GLN A 543 -12.14 -43.58 -31.58
N LYS A 544 -11.93 -43.74 -32.89
CA LYS A 544 -12.98 -44.00 -33.89
C LYS A 544 -13.43 -45.46 -33.97
N SER A 545 -12.70 -46.39 -33.37
CA SER A 545 -13.06 -47.82 -33.30
C SER A 545 -13.88 -48.19 -32.06
N GLU A 546 -14.47 -47.19 -31.38
CA GLU A 546 -15.42 -47.34 -30.27
C GLU A 546 -14.94 -48.22 -29.10
N LYS A 547 -13.61 -48.30 -28.89
CA LYS A 547 -13.02 -48.98 -27.72
C LYS A 547 -13.51 -48.27 -26.44
N VAL A 548 -13.95 -49.05 -25.46
CA VAL A 548 -14.55 -48.55 -24.21
C VAL A 548 -13.54 -47.69 -23.42
N ALA A 549 -13.98 -46.50 -22.99
CA ALA A 549 -13.21 -45.59 -22.16
C ALA A 549 -13.28 -45.97 -20.66
N ASP A 550 -12.30 -45.53 -19.87
CA ASP A 550 -12.32 -45.66 -18.42
C ASP A 550 -13.29 -44.68 -17.74
N SER A 551 -13.40 -44.77 -16.41
CA SER A 551 -14.28 -43.89 -15.60
C SER A 551 -13.89 -42.41 -15.57
N LYS A 552 -12.82 -42.01 -16.27
CA LYS A 552 -12.40 -40.62 -16.49
C LYS A 552 -12.58 -40.17 -17.94
N GLY A 553 -13.10 -41.04 -18.81
CA GLY A 553 -13.25 -40.79 -20.24
C GLY A 553 -11.97 -41.05 -21.05
N SER A 554 -10.93 -41.64 -20.47
CA SER A 554 -9.69 -41.97 -21.19
C SER A 554 -9.76 -43.38 -21.79
N ILE A 555 -9.49 -43.53 -23.09
CA ILE A 555 -9.28 -44.85 -23.70
C ILE A 555 -7.86 -45.33 -23.41
N LEU A 556 -7.73 -46.50 -22.77
CA LEU A 556 -6.44 -47.12 -22.45
C LEU A 556 -6.20 -48.35 -23.33
N ASN A 557 -5.53 -48.17 -24.47
CA ASN A 557 -5.22 -49.26 -25.37
C ASN A 557 -3.87 -49.93 -25.03
N LYS A 558 -3.94 -51.08 -24.34
CA LYS A 558 -2.79 -51.84 -23.82
C LYS A 558 -2.11 -52.78 -24.84
N THR A 559 -2.56 -52.80 -26.09
CA THR A 559 -2.03 -53.69 -27.13
C THR A 559 -2.16 -53.00 -28.49
N ILE A 560 -1.28 -53.32 -29.43
CA ILE A 560 -1.39 -52.78 -30.79
C ILE A 560 -2.39 -53.62 -31.59
N ASP A 561 -3.45 -52.96 -32.04
CA ASP A 561 -4.43 -53.48 -32.98
C ASP A 561 -3.79 -53.37 -34.37
N GLU A 562 -3.31 -54.50 -34.92
CA GLU A 562 -2.46 -54.50 -36.13
C GLU A 562 -3.16 -53.86 -37.32
N ASP A 563 -4.48 -53.99 -37.41
CA ASP A 563 -5.29 -53.49 -38.51
C ASP A 563 -5.43 -51.95 -38.44
N LEU A 564 -5.55 -51.40 -37.23
CA LEU A 564 -5.50 -49.95 -37.00
C LEU A 564 -4.07 -49.39 -37.12
N PHE A 565 -3.05 -50.15 -36.73
CA PHE A 565 -1.65 -49.77 -36.95
C PHE A 565 -1.31 -49.71 -38.44
N ASN A 566 -1.68 -50.74 -39.21
CA ASN A 566 -1.46 -50.81 -40.65
C ASN A 566 -2.15 -49.65 -41.38
N LYS A 567 -3.36 -49.27 -40.96
CA LYS A 567 -4.04 -48.04 -41.43
C LYS A 567 -3.25 -46.78 -41.05
N ALA A 568 -2.82 -46.65 -39.79
CA ALA A 568 -2.07 -45.48 -39.31
C ALA A 568 -0.72 -45.27 -40.03
N ILE A 569 0.07 -46.33 -40.19
CA ILE A 569 1.38 -46.24 -40.85
C ILE A 569 1.24 -45.98 -42.35
N LEU A 570 0.21 -46.53 -43.03
CA LEU A 570 -0.08 -46.23 -44.43
C LEU A 570 -0.55 -44.77 -44.60
N ASN A 571 -1.45 -44.29 -43.73
CA ASN A 571 -1.90 -42.90 -43.71
C ASN A 571 -0.71 -41.92 -43.57
N VAL A 572 0.20 -42.19 -42.64
CA VAL A 572 1.37 -41.33 -42.38
C VAL A 572 2.42 -41.37 -43.50
N THR A 573 2.65 -42.54 -44.10
CA THR A 573 3.81 -42.74 -44.99
C THR A 573 3.49 -42.73 -46.49
N GLY A 574 2.22 -42.93 -46.87
CA GLY A 574 1.81 -43.23 -48.26
C GLY A 574 2.06 -44.67 -48.69
N GLY A 575 2.63 -45.49 -47.80
CA GLY A 575 3.11 -46.84 -48.10
C GLY A 575 4.52 -46.86 -48.67
N LYS A 576 5.17 -48.03 -48.61
CA LYS A 576 6.52 -48.25 -49.15
C LYS A 576 6.52 -48.92 -50.53
N PHE A 577 7.67 -48.86 -51.20
CA PHE A 577 8.02 -49.62 -52.39
C PHE A 577 9.46 -50.12 -52.24
N THR A 578 9.75 -51.32 -52.76
CA THR A 578 11.10 -51.89 -52.77
C THR A 578 11.58 -52.03 -54.22
N SER A 579 12.69 -51.39 -54.56
CA SER A 579 13.39 -51.56 -55.85
C SER A 579 14.75 -52.22 -55.64
N GLY A 580 15.27 -52.83 -56.72
CA GLY A 580 16.45 -53.69 -56.65
C GLY A 580 16.18 -55.06 -56.07
N GLY A 581 16.88 -56.09 -56.57
CA GLY A 581 16.95 -57.36 -55.86
C GLY A 581 17.42 -58.59 -56.62
N PHE A 582 17.71 -58.51 -57.92
CA PHE A 582 18.20 -59.65 -58.69
C PHE A 582 19.74 -59.72 -58.71
N PHE A 583 20.42 -58.60 -58.98
CA PHE A 583 21.90 -58.50 -58.96
C PHE A 583 22.46 -57.35 -58.10
N GLY A 584 21.61 -56.58 -57.40
CA GLY A 584 22.02 -55.35 -56.70
C GLY A 584 21.42 -55.18 -55.30
N SER A 585 21.90 -54.15 -54.59
CA SER A 585 21.40 -53.78 -53.26
C SER A 585 19.93 -53.37 -53.31
N LYS A 586 19.08 -54.04 -52.52
CA LYS A 586 17.68 -53.65 -52.34
C LYS A 586 17.59 -52.29 -51.65
N SER A 587 16.67 -51.44 -52.12
CA SER A 587 16.33 -50.17 -51.47
C SER A 587 14.83 -50.10 -51.19
N VAL A 588 14.47 -49.49 -50.06
CA VAL A 588 13.07 -49.26 -49.68
C VAL A 588 12.84 -47.75 -49.67
N VAL A 589 11.85 -47.29 -50.43
CA VAL A 589 11.44 -45.87 -50.48
C VAL A 589 9.97 -45.74 -50.09
N LEU A 590 9.56 -44.56 -49.63
CA LEU A 590 8.15 -44.23 -49.47
C LEU A 590 7.55 -43.82 -50.82
N ARG A 591 6.26 -44.12 -51.01
CA ARG A 591 5.47 -43.73 -52.18
C ARG A 591 4.72 -42.41 -51.91
N PRO A 592 4.32 -41.66 -52.96
CA PRO A 592 3.39 -40.57 -52.78
C PRO A 592 2.02 -41.13 -52.37
N HIS A 593 1.32 -40.45 -51.46
CA HIS A 593 0.06 -40.92 -50.87
C HIS A 593 -1.08 -41.10 -51.90
N THR A 594 -0.99 -40.44 -53.06
CA THR A 594 -1.93 -40.55 -54.17
C THR A 594 -1.64 -41.73 -55.11
N VAL A 595 -0.54 -42.47 -54.90
CA VAL A 595 -0.03 -43.48 -55.86
C VAL A 595 0.06 -44.85 -55.20
N SER A 596 -0.79 -45.77 -55.67
CA SER A 596 -0.79 -47.17 -55.24
C SER A 596 0.52 -47.88 -55.62
N GLU A 597 0.83 -48.99 -54.96
CA GLU A 597 2.05 -49.75 -55.26
C GLU A 597 2.08 -50.27 -56.69
N LYS A 598 0.92 -50.70 -57.20
CA LYS A 598 0.73 -51.08 -58.61
C LYS A 598 1.00 -49.90 -59.55
N ALA A 599 0.41 -48.74 -59.30
CA ALA A 599 0.62 -47.56 -60.16
C ALA A 599 2.07 -47.06 -60.13
N PHE A 600 2.75 -47.15 -58.98
CA PHE A 600 4.17 -46.83 -58.85
C PHE A 600 5.03 -47.79 -59.69
N ARG A 601 4.74 -49.10 -59.61
CA ARG A 601 5.38 -50.15 -60.41
C ARG A 601 5.17 -49.93 -61.91
N GLU A 602 3.93 -49.73 -62.35
CA GLU A 602 3.59 -49.49 -63.77
C GLU A 602 4.27 -48.22 -64.32
N GLN A 603 4.36 -47.16 -63.53
CA GLN A 603 5.11 -45.96 -63.91
C GLN A 603 6.62 -46.20 -63.98
N LEU A 604 7.20 -46.99 -63.08
CA LEU A 604 8.62 -47.35 -63.10
C LEU A 604 8.94 -48.29 -64.28
N GLU A 605 8.08 -49.24 -64.59
CA GLU A 605 8.16 -50.12 -65.77
C GLU A 605 8.01 -49.32 -67.08
N SER A 606 7.12 -48.32 -67.12
CA SER A 606 7.03 -47.38 -68.24
C SER A 606 8.20 -46.39 -68.33
N PHE A 607 8.88 -46.06 -67.22
CA PHE A 607 10.11 -45.28 -67.27
C PHE A 607 11.25 -46.16 -67.81
N ASN A 608 11.40 -47.36 -67.26
CA ASN A 608 12.42 -48.34 -67.59
C ASN A 608 12.41 -48.67 -69.09
N SER A 609 11.28 -49.11 -69.62
CA SER A 609 11.10 -49.48 -71.04
C SER A 609 11.41 -48.35 -72.03
N ARG A 610 11.28 -47.07 -71.63
CA ARG A 610 11.62 -45.90 -72.46
C ARG A 610 13.10 -45.51 -72.37
N ASN A 611 13.78 -45.81 -71.27
CA ASN A 611 15.10 -45.25 -70.95
C ASN A 611 16.24 -46.28 -70.89
N ALA A 612 15.99 -47.56 -70.61
CA ALA A 612 17.03 -48.56 -70.30
C ALA A 612 18.21 -48.54 -71.29
N ARG A 613 17.91 -48.60 -72.60
CA ARG A 613 18.92 -48.58 -73.67
C ARG A 613 19.74 -47.28 -73.71
N THR A 614 19.12 -46.13 -73.46
CA THR A 614 19.78 -44.82 -73.46
C THR A 614 20.79 -44.67 -72.32
N TYR A 615 20.58 -45.37 -71.21
CA TYR A 615 21.42 -45.33 -70.02
C TYR A 615 22.29 -46.57 -69.82
N GLY A 616 22.46 -47.38 -70.88
CA GLY A 616 23.41 -48.49 -70.92
C GLY A 616 22.91 -49.83 -70.35
N GLY A 617 21.61 -49.96 -70.06
CA GLY A 617 21.01 -51.23 -69.68
C GLY A 617 20.88 -52.19 -70.88
N SER A 618 21.51 -53.36 -70.79
CA SER A 618 21.27 -54.50 -71.69
C SER A 618 19.88 -55.12 -71.48
N ASP A 619 19.42 -55.09 -70.23
CA ASP A 619 18.35 -55.96 -69.75
C ASP A 619 16.99 -55.26 -69.79
N LYS A 620 15.94 -56.07 -69.95
CA LYS A 620 14.55 -55.61 -69.95
C LYS A 620 14.18 -54.82 -68.69
N ASP A 621 14.83 -55.13 -67.57
CA ASP A 621 14.40 -54.74 -66.22
C ASP A 621 15.41 -53.80 -65.50
N PHE A 622 16.37 -53.23 -66.23
CA PHE A 622 17.51 -52.43 -65.71
C PHE A 622 17.14 -51.40 -64.62
N PHE A 623 16.13 -50.55 -64.85
CA PHE A 623 15.71 -49.54 -63.85
C PHE A 623 14.79 -50.08 -62.74
N LEU A 624 14.33 -51.32 -62.82
CA LEU A 624 13.62 -52.02 -61.74
C LEU A 624 14.61 -52.59 -60.72
N ASP A 625 15.77 -53.03 -61.20
CA ASP A 625 16.86 -53.58 -60.40
C ASP A 625 17.78 -52.54 -59.72
N LEU A 626 17.61 -51.25 -60.06
CA LEU A 626 18.42 -50.18 -59.48
C LEU A 626 17.84 -49.63 -58.16
N PRO A 627 18.70 -49.36 -57.15
CA PRO A 627 18.29 -48.65 -55.95
C PRO A 627 17.72 -47.25 -56.25
N LEU A 628 16.64 -46.89 -55.56
CA LEU A 628 16.01 -45.57 -55.59
C LEU A 628 16.32 -44.78 -54.31
N GLU A 629 16.46 -43.46 -54.44
CA GLU A 629 16.37 -42.49 -53.34
C GLU A 629 15.28 -41.47 -53.65
N GLN A 630 14.40 -41.17 -52.68
CA GLN A 630 13.38 -40.12 -52.80
C GLN A 630 13.99 -38.74 -52.56
N ASP A 631 13.56 -37.72 -53.30
CA ASP A 631 13.96 -36.34 -53.06
C ASP A 631 13.40 -35.82 -51.72
N PRO A 632 14.23 -35.41 -50.75
CA PRO A 632 13.78 -34.93 -49.45
C PRO A 632 12.95 -33.64 -49.51
N LYS A 633 12.89 -32.96 -50.67
CA LYS A 633 12.06 -31.77 -50.91
C LYS A 633 10.80 -32.07 -51.73
N ASN A 634 10.70 -33.23 -52.40
CA ASN A 634 9.55 -33.55 -53.24
C ASN A 634 9.27 -35.07 -53.27
N PRO A 635 8.20 -35.55 -52.60
CA PRO A 635 7.92 -36.98 -52.49
C PRO A 635 7.52 -37.66 -53.82
N TYR A 636 7.28 -36.89 -54.90
CA TYR A 636 6.99 -37.42 -56.24
C TYR A 636 8.25 -37.61 -57.10
N VAL A 637 9.43 -37.30 -56.57
CA VAL A 637 10.70 -37.24 -57.30
C VAL A 637 11.68 -38.26 -56.70
N TYR A 638 12.31 -39.06 -57.56
CA TYR A 638 13.24 -40.10 -57.18
C TYR A 638 14.48 -40.12 -58.08
N TYR A 639 15.61 -40.52 -57.50
CA TYR A 639 16.91 -40.61 -58.16
C TYR A 639 17.41 -42.05 -58.16
N PHE A 640 17.91 -42.53 -59.30
CA PHE A 640 18.53 -43.85 -59.40
C PHE A 640 19.98 -43.82 -58.92
N LYS A 641 20.39 -44.87 -58.20
CA LYS A 641 21.78 -45.14 -57.84
C LYS A 641 22.28 -46.41 -58.51
N ASN A 642 23.53 -46.38 -59.00
CA ASN A 642 24.29 -47.57 -59.35
C ASN A 642 25.47 -47.67 -58.37
N GLY A 643 25.44 -48.69 -57.50
CA GLY A 643 26.30 -48.75 -56.32
C GLY A 643 26.13 -47.51 -55.43
N THR A 644 27.23 -46.80 -55.16
CA THR A 644 27.25 -45.58 -54.34
C THR A 644 26.99 -44.28 -55.14
N LYS A 645 26.92 -44.35 -56.47
CA LYS A 645 26.83 -43.16 -57.35
C LYS A 645 25.43 -42.98 -57.93
N TYR A 646 25.00 -41.73 -58.08
CA TYR A 646 23.79 -41.42 -58.85
C TYR A 646 24.02 -41.66 -60.33
N ILE A 647 22.99 -42.12 -61.03
CA ILE A 647 22.93 -42.02 -62.49
C ILE A 647 22.67 -40.55 -62.83
N MET A 648 23.47 -39.98 -63.73
CA MET A 648 23.32 -38.61 -64.21
C MET A 648 22.52 -38.58 -65.50
N ASP A 649 21.80 -37.48 -65.75
CA ASP A 649 21.01 -37.33 -66.97
C ASP A 649 21.93 -37.29 -68.21
N ALA A 650 21.60 -38.06 -69.25
CA ALA A 650 22.36 -38.15 -70.48
C ALA A 650 22.00 -37.05 -71.49
N THR A 651 20.85 -36.39 -71.32
CA THR A 651 20.43 -35.23 -72.11
C THR A 651 21.11 -33.94 -71.62
N ASP A 652 21.51 -33.90 -70.34
CA ASP A 652 22.39 -32.88 -69.79
C ASP A 652 23.82 -33.06 -70.31
N LYS A 653 24.18 -32.26 -71.32
CA LYS A 653 25.52 -32.25 -71.93
C LYS A 653 26.66 -31.90 -70.96
N LYS A 654 26.36 -31.38 -69.75
CA LYS A 654 27.34 -31.12 -68.68
C LYS A 654 27.30 -32.20 -67.58
N ARG A 655 26.32 -33.11 -67.59
CA ARG A 655 26.07 -34.15 -66.57
C ARG A 655 26.08 -33.61 -65.13
N GLN A 656 25.45 -32.46 -64.91
CA GLN A 656 25.32 -31.81 -63.60
C GLN A 656 24.03 -32.24 -62.88
N THR A 657 23.01 -32.68 -63.62
CA THR A 657 21.71 -33.14 -63.09
C THR A 657 21.66 -34.66 -62.90
N ARG A 658 20.99 -35.10 -61.83
CA ARG A 658 20.71 -36.52 -61.55
C ARG A 658 19.57 -37.00 -62.43
N LEU A 659 19.66 -38.21 -62.99
CA LEU A 659 18.56 -38.84 -63.70
C LEU A 659 17.37 -39.00 -62.75
N THR A 660 16.22 -38.48 -63.17
CA THR A 660 15.07 -38.28 -62.30
C THR A 660 13.87 -39.10 -62.77
N PHE A 661 13.41 -40.03 -61.93
CA PHE A 661 12.09 -40.63 -62.05
C PHE A 661 11.07 -39.71 -61.38
N LYS A 662 10.03 -39.29 -62.12
CA LYS A 662 8.93 -38.46 -61.61
C LYS A 662 7.64 -39.24 -61.67
N VAL A 663 7.07 -39.51 -60.49
CA VAL A 663 5.79 -40.19 -60.33
C VAL A 663 4.67 -39.15 -60.44
N ARG A 664 3.52 -39.55 -60.98
CA ARG A 664 2.29 -38.75 -61.08
C ARG A 664 1.14 -39.44 -60.36
#